data_AF-G9YWJ1-F1
#
_entry.id   AF-G9YWJ1-F1
#
_cell.length_a   1.000
_cell.length_b   1.000
_cell.length_c   1.000
_cell.angle_alpha   90.00
_cell.angle_beta   90.00
_cell.angle_gamma   90.00
#
_symmetry.space_group_name_H-M   'P 1'
#
loop_
_entity.id
_entity.type
_entity.pdbx_description
1 polymer ?
#
loop_
_entity_poly.entity_id
_entity_poly.type
_entity_poly.pdbx_seq_one_letter_code
_entity_poly.pdbx_strand_id
1 'polypeptide(L)'
;MKRKRRAAAPLRRGPAVLLGDGCLLLLVLAGTVFSFLTAFSVQIHALPLLLGCAAAALAFLGLWSLPRRWWALPLALLAAAWLLAVRRLWQPLVLGADALRVDVVNTVSASLELGFTLEPALSLPEALWTNCATLLVLLALVPLGALLGLGVVCLRSFWLVFVSSFPFVLLPLCISVTPGWLPLMALVLGWVVPALTSLLARTSPLGAARLNLAALPAAALLLAALSLAMPMDTYQRPAWADRALQHLTNQAVRLGDGLLEGSGPFGIGSGGGRLADADGSVSLSDAGPLRFSGRTVLEVETDLTGRIYLRGLSDAVYDGESWQPLDEAAYNWQARLHGVTYGAPVTLDMDLGVTGAESLFAQFQPMNFPALAVRDAHPESPYARITVRNVGADPGYVYVPYHILTQPAELSGAEFVHDAYLARAARVWTHTIYVQPDASPAASAGLRGELSLAEAAYADFVREYYLQVPLYSENPALRQALDGALEPLADWLRQAQYVSPAAVKQPYELEAAQVVADYLAAVAEYDPDTPAAPEGEDFVAWFLTESHRGYCMHFASAAVLLLRSMGVPARYVSGFVADVPASGRVNVPDSAAHAWVEVYIDGYGWEPVEVTPVYAGSTPAQSGAEEPEATPSPTPTPQASRAPDSAAPTPTPTPSAALPNEGPKLPLRLLPALLAALLLALALPLRRFWARRRRERRFQDENPNRAAIAAYLYLQQLTRWGAEPPARAGELAQKAKFSPHTLTAEERDAVLRAARAAAEAVDKSLPWWKRFAFRYLLGLY
;
A
#
# COMPACT_ATOMS: atom_id res chain seq x y z
N MET A 1 16.64 67.17 -9.30
CA MET A 1 17.77 66.23 -9.47
C MET A 1 17.25 64.79 -9.59
N LYS A 2 17.33 64.18 -10.77
CA LYS A 2 16.87 62.81 -11.05
C LYS A 2 17.93 61.79 -10.58
N ARG A 3 17.72 61.13 -9.43
CA ARG A 3 18.51 59.93 -9.07
C ARG A 3 18.03 58.74 -9.90
N LYS A 4 18.73 58.46 -11.00
CA LYS A 4 18.68 57.16 -11.70
C LYS A 4 19.02 56.06 -10.69
N ARG A 5 18.05 55.25 -10.26
CA ARG A 5 18.34 53.93 -9.68
C ARG A 5 19.03 53.13 -10.78
N ARG A 6 20.35 52.98 -10.70
CA ARG A 6 21.08 51.97 -11.48
C ARG A 6 20.41 50.62 -11.18
N ALA A 7 19.76 50.05 -12.18
CA ALA A 7 19.45 48.62 -12.15
C ALA A 7 20.78 47.90 -11.93
N ALA A 8 20.87 47.13 -10.84
CA ALA A 8 22.02 46.27 -10.61
C ALA A 8 22.21 45.41 -11.87
N ALA A 9 23.40 45.50 -12.47
CA ALA A 9 23.77 44.63 -13.57
C ALA A 9 23.56 43.17 -13.11
N PRO A 10 23.03 42.28 -13.97
CA PRO A 10 22.91 40.87 -13.61
C PRO A 10 24.31 40.36 -13.22
N LEU A 11 24.46 39.92 -11.97
CA LEU A 11 25.69 39.30 -11.48
C LEU A 11 26.07 38.18 -12.47
N ARG A 12 27.15 38.38 -13.23
CA ARG A 12 27.75 37.30 -14.02
C ARG A 12 28.03 36.15 -13.04
N ARG A 13 27.45 34.97 -13.30
CA ARG A 13 27.73 33.79 -12.48
C ARG A 13 29.24 33.54 -12.55
N GLY A 14 29.91 33.56 -11.39
CA GLY A 14 31.35 33.30 -11.34
C GLY A 14 31.67 31.88 -11.81
N PRO A 15 32.90 31.62 -12.28
CA PRO A 15 33.29 30.32 -12.84
C PRO A 15 33.09 29.16 -11.85
N ALA A 16 33.32 29.40 -10.55
CA ALA A 16 33.08 28.40 -9.50
C ALA A 16 31.59 27.97 -9.38
N VAL A 17 30.65 28.88 -9.66
CA VAL A 17 29.21 28.56 -9.63
C VAL A 17 28.85 27.67 -10.82
N LEU A 18 29.36 27.99 -12.00
CA LEU A 18 29.12 27.19 -13.20
C LEU A 18 29.73 25.79 -13.10
N LEU A 19 30.93 25.68 -12.53
CA LEU A 19 31.59 24.39 -12.34
C LEU A 19 30.84 23.52 -11.31
N GLY A 20 30.46 24.08 -10.16
CA GLY A 20 29.69 23.36 -9.15
C GLY A 20 28.31 22.91 -9.64
N ASP A 21 27.55 23.82 -10.26
CA ASP A 21 26.22 23.52 -10.82
C ASP A 21 26.32 22.49 -11.97
N GLY A 22 27.38 22.56 -12.79
CA GLY A 22 27.65 21.64 -13.88
C GLY A 22 28.00 20.22 -13.43
N CYS A 23 28.89 20.07 -12.44
CA CYS A 23 29.23 18.77 -11.86
C CYS A 23 28.01 18.10 -11.23
N LEU A 24 27.21 18.85 -10.46
CA LEU A 24 25.97 18.32 -9.87
C LEU A 24 24.96 17.88 -10.92
N LEU A 25 24.76 18.70 -11.97
CA LEU A 25 23.84 18.34 -13.05
C LEU A 25 24.28 17.08 -13.79
N LEU A 26 25.58 16.91 -14.03
CA LEU A 26 26.13 15.70 -14.64
C LEU A 26 25.92 14.48 -13.73
N LEU A 27 26.23 14.59 -12.43
CA LEU A 27 26.07 13.50 -11.47
C LEU A 27 24.63 13.03 -11.36
N VAL A 28 23.66 13.96 -11.23
CA VAL A 28 22.25 13.59 -11.14
C VAL A 28 21.76 13.02 -12.47
N LEU A 29 22.09 13.64 -13.61
CA LEU A 29 21.62 13.18 -14.91
C LEU A 29 22.17 11.79 -15.25
N ALA A 30 23.48 11.60 -15.14
CA ALA A 30 24.12 10.32 -15.39
C ALA A 30 23.71 9.27 -14.35
N GLY A 31 23.66 9.64 -13.07
CA GLY A 31 23.21 8.76 -11.99
C GLY A 31 21.78 8.25 -12.23
N THR A 32 20.84 9.14 -12.54
CA THR A 32 19.44 8.78 -12.82
C THR A 32 19.34 7.78 -13.97
N VAL A 33 20.01 8.07 -15.08
CA VAL A 33 19.91 7.28 -16.31
C VAL A 33 20.60 5.93 -16.15
N PHE A 34 21.84 5.91 -15.67
CA PHE A 34 22.58 4.66 -15.53
C PHE A 34 22.05 3.80 -14.39
N SER A 35 21.49 4.36 -13.32
CA SER A 35 20.82 3.55 -12.28
C SER A 35 19.62 2.81 -12.85
N PHE A 36 18.78 3.46 -13.65
CA PHE A 36 17.65 2.82 -14.30
C PHE A 36 18.10 1.72 -15.29
N LEU A 37 19.05 2.03 -16.17
CA LEU A 37 19.50 1.10 -17.22
C LEU A 37 20.21 -0.13 -16.65
N THR A 38 21.04 0.06 -15.61
CA THR A 38 21.73 -1.06 -14.95
C THR A 38 20.77 -1.93 -14.15
N ALA A 39 19.74 -1.35 -13.53
CA ALA A 39 18.74 -2.12 -12.81
C ALA A 39 17.96 -3.08 -13.73
N PHE A 40 17.50 -2.59 -14.88
CA PHE A 40 16.75 -3.41 -15.85
C PHE A 40 17.64 -4.12 -16.89
N SER A 41 18.96 -4.15 -16.67
CA SER A 41 19.94 -4.82 -17.54
C SER A 41 19.78 -4.46 -19.02
N VAL A 42 19.43 -3.20 -19.30
CA VAL A 42 19.10 -2.72 -20.64
C VAL A 42 20.35 -2.70 -21.51
N GLN A 43 20.31 -3.37 -22.66
CA GLN A 43 21.44 -3.41 -23.57
C GLN A 43 21.63 -2.08 -24.30
N ILE A 44 22.72 -1.37 -23.99
CA ILE A 44 23.02 -0.04 -24.55
C ILE A 44 24.53 0.20 -24.74
N HIS A 45 24.87 1.17 -25.61
CA HIS A 45 26.23 1.67 -25.73
C HIS A 45 26.53 2.74 -24.66
N ALA A 46 27.28 2.37 -23.62
CA ALA A 46 27.56 3.24 -22.48
C ALA A 46 28.35 4.51 -22.84
N LEU A 47 29.36 4.43 -23.71
CA LEU A 47 30.22 5.57 -24.06
C LEU A 47 29.46 6.71 -24.76
N PRO A 48 28.70 6.47 -25.85
CA PRO A 48 27.84 7.49 -26.45
C PRO A 48 26.86 8.12 -25.46
N LEU A 49 26.30 7.32 -24.55
CA LEU A 49 25.34 7.80 -23.58
C LEU A 49 25.97 8.69 -22.50
N LEU A 50 27.16 8.33 -22.01
CA LEU A 50 27.93 9.15 -21.07
C LEU A 50 28.29 10.51 -21.71
N LEU A 51 28.76 10.50 -22.95
CA LEU A 51 29.05 11.72 -23.71
C LEU A 51 27.77 12.55 -23.94
N GLY A 52 26.64 11.89 -24.21
CA GLY A 52 25.32 12.50 -24.29
C GLY A 52 24.90 13.19 -22.99
N CYS A 53 25.11 12.55 -21.83
CA CYS A 53 24.84 13.14 -20.52
C CYS A 53 25.71 14.37 -20.27
N ALA A 54 27.01 14.31 -20.61
CA ALA A 54 27.92 15.44 -20.49
C ALA A 54 27.50 16.60 -21.41
N ALA A 55 27.15 16.32 -22.67
CA ALA A 55 26.69 17.32 -23.63
C ALA A 55 25.37 17.97 -23.17
N ALA A 56 24.40 17.17 -22.71
CA ALA A 56 23.13 17.65 -22.18
C ALA A 56 23.33 18.53 -20.93
N ALA A 57 24.17 18.08 -19.98
CA ALA A 57 24.48 18.85 -18.78
C ALA A 57 25.11 20.21 -19.13
N LEU A 58 26.06 20.26 -20.06
CA LEU A 58 26.67 21.52 -20.52
C LEU A 58 25.67 22.42 -21.25
N ALA A 59 24.85 21.85 -22.14
CA ALA A 59 23.84 22.60 -22.89
C ALA A 59 22.79 23.24 -21.97
N PHE A 60 22.27 22.49 -21.00
CA PHE A 60 21.27 23.00 -20.05
C PHE A 60 21.89 23.90 -18.99
N LEU A 61 23.14 23.67 -18.56
CA LEU A 61 23.89 24.64 -17.76
C LEU A 61 23.97 25.99 -18.49
N GLY A 62 24.34 25.98 -19.77
CA GLY A 62 24.37 27.17 -20.62
C GLY A 62 23.01 27.84 -20.73
N LEU A 63 21.97 27.10 -21.10
CA LEU A 63 20.61 27.60 -21.27
C LEU A 63 20.06 28.26 -20.01
N TRP A 64 20.18 27.59 -18.87
CA TRP A 64 19.68 28.05 -17.57
C TRP A 64 20.55 29.14 -16.93
N SER A 65 21.77 29.33 -17.44
CA SER A 65 22.63 30.46 -17.07
C SER A 65 22.25 31.77 -17.77
N LEU A 66 21.49 31.72 -18.88
CA LEU A 66 21.04 32.90 -19.60
C LEU A 66 20.02 33.73 -18.79
N PRO A 67 19.91 35.05 -19.01
CA PRO A 67 18.89 35.86 -18.36
C PRO A 67 17.49 35.41 -18.77
N ARG A 68 16.55 35.34 -17.81
CA ARG A 68 15.19 34.79 -18.00
C ARG A 68 14.40 35.28 -19.22
N ARG A 69 14.62 36.52 -19.67
CA ARG A 69 14.02 37.08 -20.88
C ARG A 69 14.44 36.38 -22.18
N TRP A 70 15.58 35.71 -22.16
CA TRP A 70 16.16 34.99 -23.30
C TRP A 70 15.83 33.50 -23.28
N TRP A 71 15.05 32.99 -22.33
CA TRP A 71 14.76 31.55 -22.26
C TRP A 71 13.79 31.09 -23.35
N ALA A 72 12.80 31.93 -23.69
CA ALA A 72 11.68 31.54 -24.54
C ALA A 72 12.12 31.07 -25.93
N LEU A 73 13.01 31.81 -26.60
CA LEU A 73 13.48 31.50 -27.95
C LEU A 73 14.32 30.20 -28.03
N PRO A 74 15.40 30.01 -27.24
CA PRO A 74 16.17 28.77 -27.27
C PRO A 74 15.38 27.56 -26.77
N LEU A 75 14.48 27.71 -25.79
CA LEU A 75 13.58 26.62 -25.39
C LEU A 75 12.61 26.24 -26.52
N ALA A 76 12.03 27.23 -27.22
CA ALA A 76 11.15 26.96 -28.35
C ALA A 76 11.90 26.29 -29.51
N LEU A 77 13.12 26.74 -29.82
CA LEU A 77 13.97 26.13 -30.85
C LEU A 77 14.38 24.71 -30.48
N LEU A 78 14.78 24.49 -29.23
CA LEU A 78 15.16 23.16 -28.72
C LEU A 78 13.96 22.21 -28.70
N ALA A 79 12.79 22.67 -28.28
CA ALA A 79 11.54 21.89 -28.34
C ALA A 79 11.15 21.56 -29.78
N ALA A 80 11.24 22.52 -30.71
CA ALA A 80 10.96 22.29 -32.12
C ALA A 80 11.95 21.29 -32.75
N ALA A 81 13.25 21.43 -32.45
CA ALA A 81 14.28 20.50 -32.91
C ALA A 81 14.08 19.09 -32.34
N TRP A 82 13.74 19.00 -31.05
CA TRP A 82 13.43 17.73 -30.40
C TRP A 82 12.19 17.06 -31.00
N LEU A 83 11.10 17.80 -31.19
CA LEU A 83 9.89 17.28 -31.85
C LEU A 83 10.15 16.84 -33.30
N LEU A 84 10.99 17.58 -34.03
CA LEU A 84 11.40 17.20 -35.37
C LEU A 84 12.25 15.92 -35.36
N ALA A 85 13.16 15.77 -34.40
CA ALA A 85 13.96 14.56 -34.21
C ALA A 85 13.07 13.36 -33.86
N VAL A 86 12.13 13.51 -32.91
CA VAL A 86 11.14 12.47 -32.56
C VAL A 86 10.34 12.05 -33.80
N ARG A 87 9.86 13.02 -34.58
CA ARG A 87 9.10 12.73 -35.80
C ARG A 87 9.94 12.01 -36.86
N ARG A 88 11.20 12.42 -37.05
CA ARG A 88 12.10 11.84 -38.06
C ARG A 88 12.60 10.46 -37.68
N LEU A 89 12.83 10.22 -36.38
CA LEU A 89 13.38 8.98 -35.84
C LEU A 89 12.28 8.07 -35.26
N TRP A 90 11.01 8.30 -35.60
CA TRP A 90 9.87 7.60 -35.00
C TRP A 90 10.01 6.07 -35.06
N GLN A 91 10.40 5.52 -36.21
CA GLN A 91 10.59 4.07 -36.37
C GLN A 91 11.69 3.50 -35.45
N PRO A 92 12.95 4.01 -35.46
CA PRO A 92 13.97 3.62 -34.50
C PRO A 92 13.55 3.79 -33.04
N LEU A 93 12.80 4.83 -32.70
CA LEU A 93 12.34 5.07 -31.33
C LEU A 93 11.31 4.04 -30.88
N VAL A 94 10.41 3.61 -31.77
CA VAL A 94 9.46 2.53 -31.47
C VAL A 94 10.20 1.21 -31.24
N LEU A 95 11.22 0.89 -32.04
CA LEU A 95 12.06 -0.29 -31.81
C LEU A 95 12.85 -0.17 -30.50
N GLY A 96 13.42 0.99 -30.20
CA GLY A 96 14.09 1.21 -28.92
C GLY A 96 13.15 1.06 -27.72
N ALA A 97 11.88 1.47 -27.87
CA ALA A 97 10.87 1.32 -26.82
C ALA A 97 10.46 -0.14 -26.63
N ASP A 98 10.41 -0.93 -27.72
CA ASP A 98 10.13 -2.36 -27.63
C ASP A 98 11.28 -3.12 -26.97
N ALA A 99 12.54 -2.82 -27.32
CA ALA A 99 13.71 -3.37 -26.62
C ALA A 99 13.68 -3.06 -25.11
N LEU A 100 13.45 -1.79 -24.76
CA LEU A 100 13.36 -1.39 -23.36
C LEU A 100 12.20 -2.08 -22.63
N ARG A 101 11.04 -2.24 -23.29
CA ARG A 101 9.88 -2.95 -22.74
C ARG A 101 10.21 -4.41 -22.47
N VAL A 102 10.86 -5.09 -23.41
CA VAL A 102 11.26 -6.49 -23.28
C VAL A 102 12.21 -6.66 -22.09
N ASP A 103 13.27 -5.85 -22.02
CA ASP A 103 14.25 -5.91 -20.93
C ASP A 103 13.60 -5.67 -19.56
N VAL A 104 12.81 -4.58 -19.44
CA VAL A 104 12.11 -4.22 -18.20
C VAL A 104 11.15 -5.33 -17.76
N VAL A 105 10.29 -5.83 -18.65
CA VAL A 105 9.30 -6.84 -18.27
C VAL A 105 9.96 -8.19 -17.99
N ASN A 106 11.03 -8.55 -18.70
CA ASN A 106 11.77 -9.78 -18.40
C ASN A 106 12.48 -9.70 -17.05
N THR A 107 13.09 -8.55 -16.71
CA THR A 107 13.64 -8.34 -15.36
C THR A 107 12.53 -8.41 -14.30
N VAL A 108 11.37 -7.81 -14.54
CA VAL A 108 10.22 -7.88 -13.62
C VAL A 108 9.73 -9.32 -13.47
N SER A 109 9.54 -10.04 -14.57
CA SER A 109 9.07 -11.43 -14.56
C SER A 109 10.05 -12.35 -13.85
N ALA A 110 11.35 -12.22 -14.12
CA ALA A 110 12.39 -12.98 -13.43
C ALA A 110 12.45 -12.62 -11.94
N SER A 111 12.31 -11.33 -11.61
CA SER A 111 12.36 -10.86 -10.23
C SER A 111 11.13 -11.23 -9.40
N LEU A 112 9.99 -11.49 -10.03
CA LEU A 112 8.73 -11.86 -9.39
C LEU A 112 8.39 -13.34 -9.60
N GLU A 113 9.27 -14.11 -10.23
CA GLU A 113 9.09 -15.55 -10.54
C GLU A 113 7.78 -15.87 -11.29
N LEU A 114 7.34 -14.96 -12.17
CA LEU A 114 6.05 -15.07 -12.88
C LEU A 114 6.04 -16.16 -13.98
N GLY A 115 7.18 -16.80 -14.26
CA GLY A 115 7.26 -17.98 -15.14
C GLY A 115 7.07 -17.71 -16.63
N PHE A 116 7.06 -16.45 -17.08
CA PHE A 116 6.95 -16.09 -18.51
C PHE A 116 8.10 -15.18 -18.97
N THR A 117 8.47 -15.26 -20.24
CA THR A 117 9.43 -14.35 -20.88
C THR A 117 8.79 -13.71 -22.10
N LEU A 118 9.06 -12.41 -22.30
CA LEU A 118 8.72 -11.69 -23.50
C LEU A 118 9.88 -11.78 -24.48
N GLU A 119 9.57 -12.21 -25.69
CA GLU A 119 10.47 -12.11 -26.83
C GLU A 119 10.16 -10.85 -27.66
N PRO A 120 11.16 -10.23 -28.32
CA PRO A 120 10.94 -9.13 -29.23
C PRO A 120 10.00 -9.53 -30.37
N ALA A 121 9.13 -8.62 -30.80
CA ALA A 121 8.14 -8.91 -31.84
C ALA A 121 8.76 -9.16 -33.24
N LEU A 122 10.05 -8.82 -33.41
CA LEU A 122 10.78 -8.91 -34.67
C LEU A 122 12.14 -9.56 -34.44
N SER A 123 12.53 -10.50 -35.32
CA SER A 123 13.86 -11.10 -35.32
C SER A 123 14.87 -10.17 -36.01
N LEU A 124 15.40 -9.18 -35.29
CA LEU A 124 16.44 -8.25 -35.76
C LEU A 124 17.81 -8.57 -35.11
N PRO A 125 18.93 -8.25 -35.79
CA PRO A 125 20.27 -8.29 -35.19
C PRO A 125 20.35 -7.52 -33.87
N GLU A 126 20.99 -8.11 -32.85
CA GLU A 126 21.17 -7.54 -31.50
C GLU A 126 21.73 -6.10 -31.54
N ALA A 127 22.72 -5.85 -32.40
CA ALA A 127 23.30 -4.53 -32.59
C ALA A 127 22.28 -3.46 -33.01
N LEU A 128 21.22 -3.80 -33.76
CA LEU A 128 20.18 -2.84 -34.12
C LEU A 128 19.30 -2.50 -32.92
N TRP A 129 18.99 -3.47 -32.06
CA TRP A 129 18.26 -3.24 -30.81
C TRP A 129 19.05 -2.33 -29.87
N THR A 130 20.34 -2.64 -29.64
CA THR A 130 21.23 -1.81 -28.80
C THR A 130 21.31 -0.37 -29.32
N ASN A 131 21.43 -0.19 -30.64
CA ASN A 131 21.49 1.14 -31.26
C ASN A 131 20.17 1.91 -31.09
N CYS A 132 19.03 1.27 -31.32
CA CYS A 132 17.71 1.90 -31.19
C CYS A 132 17.39 2.25 -29.73
N ALA A 133 17.70 1.37 -28.78
CA ALA A 133 17.58 1.65 -27.34
C ALA A 133 18.48 2.82 -26.92
N THR A 134 19.75 2.83 -27.38
CA THR A 134 20.69 3.94 -27.10
C THR A 134 20.16 5.28 -27.65
N LEU A 135 19.60 5.30 -28.87
CA LEU A 135 19.01 6.50 -29.47
C LEU A 135 17.78 7.00 -28.70
N LEU A 136 16.91 6.08 -28.24
CA LEU A 136 15.76 6.43 -27.41
C LEU A 136 16.18 7.14 -26.13
N VAL A 137 17.14 6.57 -25.41
CA VAL A 137 17.63 7.15 -24.15
C VAL A 137 18.30 8.50 -24.40
N LEU A 138 19.14 8.63 -25.43
CA LEU A 138 19.77 9.90 -25.81
C LEU A 138 18.73 11.01 -26.06
N LEU A 139 17.61 10.66 -26.69
CA LEU A 139 16.53 11.63 -26.94
C LEU A 139 15.75 11.98 -25.65
N ALA A 140 15.62 11.03 -24.72
CA ALA A 140 15.03 11.24 -23.40
C ALA A 140 15.91 12.11 -22.46
N LEU A 141 17.23 12.17 -22.69
CA LEU A 141 18.12 13.08 -21.95
C LEU A 141 17.75 14.56 -22.10
N VAL A 142 17.10 14.94 -23.20
CA VAL A 142 16.75 16.33 -23.49
C VAL A 142 15.68 16.85 -22.51
N PRO A 143 14.47 16.27 -22.41
CA PRO A 143 13.48 16.70 -21.42
C PRO A 143 13.95 16.48 -19.98
N LEU A 144 14.64 15.38 -19.68
CA LEU A 144 15.14 15.10 -18.33
C LEU A 144 16.22 16.10 -17.90
N GLY A 145 17.18 16.39 -18.78
CA GLY A 145 18.23 17.38 -18.55
C GLY A 145 17.69 18.81 -18.42
N ALA A 146 16.62 19.15 -19.16
CA ALA A 146 15.94 20.43 -19.00
C ALA A 146 15.33 20.58 -17.60
N LEU A 147 14.63 19.53 -17.12
CA LEU A 147 13.97 19.51 -15.81
C LEU A 147 14.99 19.52 -14.66
N LEU A 148 15.98 18.63 -14.70
CA LEU A 148 17.05 18.56 -13.71
C LEU A 148 17.89 19.84 -13.71
N GLY A 149 18.20 20.39 -14.89
CA GLY A 149 18.89 21.66 -15.03
C GLY A 149 18.10 22.83 -14.41
N LEU A 150 16.77 22.85 -14.55
CA LEU A 150 15.92 23.84 -13.89
C LEU A 150 16.02 23.71 -12.35
N GLY A 151 16.03 22.48 -11.83
CA GLY A 151 16.17 22.17 -10.41
C GLY A 151 17.51 22.58 -9.81
N VAL A 152 18.60 22.18 -10.47
CA VAL A 152 19.98 22.43 -10.01
C VAL A 152 20.39 23.88 -10.23
N VAL A 153 20.25 24.40 -11.45
CA VAL A 153 20.88 25.66 -11.90
C VAL A 153 20.03 26.89 -11.60
N CYS A 154 18.70 26.77 -11.66
CA CYS A 154 17.78 27.91 -11.57
C CYS A 154 17.07 27.99 -10.23
N LEU A 155 16.39 26.91 -9.84
CA LEU A 155 15.55 26.87 -8.65
C LEU A 155 16.34 26.48 -7.39
N ARG A 156 17.51 25.84 -7.55
CA ARG A 156 18.35 25.29 -6.46
C ARG A 156 17.51 24.52 -5.44
N SER A 157 16.64 23.67 -5.97
CA SER A 157 15.64 22.95 -5.18
C SER A 157 15.99 21.48 -5.11
N PHE A 158 16.41 21.04 -3.93
CA PHE A 158 16.58 19.61 -3.62
C PHE A 158 15.33 18.83 -4.01
N TRP A 159 14.14 19.29 -3.59
CA TRP A 159 12.89 18.57 -3.85
C TRP A 159 12.59 18.37 -5.32
N LEU A 160 12.88 19.36 -6.18
CA LEU A 160 12.66 19.19 -7.61
C LEU A 160 13.61 18.17 -8.20
N VAL A 161 14.88 18.18 -7.78
CA VAL A 161 15.90 17.21 -8.21
C VAL A 161 15.54 15.80 -7.73
N PHE A 162 15.18 15.65 -6.45
CA PHE A 162 14.80 14.38 -5.85
C PHE A 162 13.55 13.80 -6.51
N VAL A 163 12.43 14.53 -6.56
CA VAL A 163 11.16 14.02 -7.12
C VAL A 163 11.27 13.67 -8.61
N SER A 164 12.15 14.33 -9.36
CA SER A 164 12.33 14.02 -10.78
C SER A 164 13.30 12.87 -11.07
N SER A 165 14.14 12.48 -10.11
CA SER A 165 15.12 11.39 -10.29
C SER A 165 14.83 10.14 -9.45
N PHE A 166 14.23 10.29 -8.27
CA PHE A 166 13.86 9.21 -7.36
C PHE A 166 12.98 8.12 -8.00
N PRO A 167 11.95 8.44 -8.83
CA PRO A 167 11.11 7.40 -9.44
C PRO A 167 11.89 6.37 -10.27
N PHE A 168 13.00 6.78 -10.89
CA PHE A 168 13.84 5.89 -11.72
C PHE A 168 14.62 4.86 -10.89
N VAL A 169 14.80 5.11 -9.58
CA VAL A 169 15.43 4.18 -8.64
C VAL A 169 14.37 3.47 -7.79
N LEU A 170 13.26 4.15 -7.47
CA LEU A 170 12.16 3.55 -6.73
C LEU A 170 11.56 2.35 -7.47
N LEU A 171 11.29 2.50 -8.78
CA LEU A 171 10.71 1.43 -9.61
C LEU A 171 11.45 0.09 -9.49
N PRO A 172 12.77 0.00 -9.74
CA PRO A 172 13.49 -1.25 -9.58
C PRO A 172 13.61 -1.69 -8.11
N LEU A 173 13.71 -0.77 -7.14
CA LEU A 173 13.76 -1.13 -5.72
C LEU A 173 12.45 -1.76 -5.21
N CYS A 174 11.29 -1.34 -5.73
CA CYS A 174 9.99 -1.92 -5.37
C CYS A 174 9.87 -3.39 -5.76
N ILE A 175 10.56 -3.79 -6.83
CA ILE A 175 10.68 -5.19 -7.24
C ILE A 175 11.97 -5.80 -6.70
N SER A 176 12.63 -5.20 -5.70
CA SER A 176 13.92 -5.62 -5.10
C SER A 176 15.09 -5.85 -6.08
N VAL A 177 15.06 -5.15 -7.22
CA VAL A 177 16.17 -5.12 -8.18
C VAL A 177 17.07 -3.94 -7.81
N THR A 178 18.34 -4.22 -7.54
CA THR A 178 19.30 -3.20 -7.13
C THR A 178 19.99 -2.59 -8.36
N PRO A 179 19.95 -1.25 -8.53
CA PRO A 179 20.74 -0.57 -9.56
C PRO A 179 22.25 -0.83 -9.40
N GLY A 180 22.99 -0.61 -10.48
CA GLY A 180 24.45 -0.64 -10.44
C GLY A 180 25.01 0.32 -9.39
N TRP A 181 26.04 -0.14 -8.68
CA TRP A 181 26.60 0.57 -7.52
C TRP A 181 27.08 1.99 -7.84
N LEU A 182 27.93 2.13 -8.86
CA LEU A 182 28.53 3.41 -9.25
C LEU A 182 27.51 4.50 -9.63
N PRO A 183 26.53 4.25 -10.52
CA PRO A 183 25.53 5.27 -10.85
C PRO A 183 24.60 5.60 -9.67
N LEU A 184 24.30 4.61 -8.82
CA LEU A 184 23.51 4.84 -7.61
C LEU A 184 24.26 5.79 -6.65
N MET A 185 25.55 5.57 -6.40
CA MET A 185 26.37 6.46 -5.57
C MET A 185 26.47 7.88 -6.16
N ALA A 186 26.64 7.99 -7.48
CA ALA A 186 26.63 9.28 -8.16
C ALA A 186 25.31 10.03 -7.97
N LEU A 187 24.18 9.33 -8.02
CA LEU A 187 22.86 9.91 -7.80
C LEU A 187 22.64 10.32 -6.33
N VAL A 188 23.04 9.47 -5.37
CA VAL A 188 22.98 9.78 -3.93
C VAL A 188 23.81 11.01 -3.60
N LEU A 189 25.02 11.15 -4.16
CA LEU A 189 25.82 12.38 -4.06
C LEU A 189 25.07 13.59 -4.63
N GLY A 190 24.40 13.39 -5.77
CA GLY A 190 23.53 14.36 -6.41
C GLY A 190 22.29 14.77 -5.59
N TRP A 191 21.91 14.00 -4.57
CA TRP A 191 20.83 14.33 -3.63
C TRP A 191 21.36 14.97 -2.34
N VAL A 192 22.38 14.36 -1.73
CA VAL A 192 22.94 14.78 -0.44
C VAL A 192 23.53 16.18 -0.53
N VAL A 193 24.31 16.47 -1.58
CA VAL A 193 24.98 17.77 -1.70
C VAL A 193 23.97 18.92 -1.84
N PRO A 194 22.97 18.87 -2.74
CA PRO A 194 21.92 19.89 -2.79
C PRO A 194 21.04 19.94 -1.54
N ALA A 195 20.81 18.81 -0.84
CA ALA A 195 20.06 18.82 0.42
C ALA A 195 20.79 19.65 1.48
N LEU A 196 22.08 19.39 1.69
CA LEU A 196 22.94 20.09 2.66
C LEU A 196 23.11 21.57 2.30
N THR A 197 23.22 21.90 1.02
CA THR A 197 23.44 23.28 0.58
C THR A 197 22.16 24.07 0.30
N SER A 198 20.97 23.43 0.33
CA SER A 198 19.68 24.06 0.01
C SER A 198 19.34 25.27 0.90
N LEU A 199 19.75 25.25 2.17
CA LEU A 199 19.54 26.33 3.13
C LEU A 199 20.44 27.54 2.84
N LEU A 200 21.71 27.31 2.52
CA LEU A 200 22.68 28.36 2.15
C LEU A 200 22.47 28.89 0.72
N ALA A 201 21.97 28.06 -0.19
CA ALA A 201 21.71 28.42 -1.59
C ALA A 201 20.69 29.56 -1.74
N ARG A 202 19.82 29.72 -0.75
CA ARG A 202 18.80 30.79 -0.69
C ARG A 202 19.37 32.12 -0.21
N THR A 203 20.43 32.11 0.60
CA THR A 203 21.00 33.30 1.25
C THR A 203 22.29 33.78 0.58
N SER A 204 23.16 32.87 0.11
CA SER A 204 24.43 33.21 -0.55
C SER A 204 24.75 32.27 -1.75
N PRO A 205 24.45 32.70 -2.99
CA PRO A 205 24.72 31.92 -4.21
C PRO A 205 26.17 31.48 -4.38
N LEU A 206 27.11 32.35 -4.00
CA LEU A 206 28.55 32.11 -4.11
C LEU A 206 29.07 31.22 -2.97
N GLY A 207 28.50 31.35 -1.77
CA GLY A 207 28.82 30.50 -0.62
C GLY A 207 28.35 29.06 -0.85
N ALA A 208 27.13 28.88 -1.35
CA ALA A 208 26.59 27.57 -1.70
C ALA A 208 27.41 26.87 -2.81
N ALA A 209 27.87 27.61 -3.83
CA ALA A 209 28.71 27.02 -4.88
C ALA A 209 30.08 26.57 -4.37
N ARG A 210 30.74 27.34 -3.50
CA ARG A 210 32.00 26.94 -2.87
C ARG A 210 31.81 25.74 -1.95
N LEU A 211 30.70 25.72 -1.20
CA LEU A 211 30.35 24.60 -0.35
C LEU A 211 30.05 23.33 -1.16
N ASN A 212 29.35 23.44 -2.30
CA ASN A 212 29.14 22.30 -3.20
C ASN A 212 30.47 21.70 -3.68
N LEU A 213 31.43 22.54 -4.09
CA LEU A 213 32.75 22.09 -4.55
C LEU A 213 33.59 21.44 -3.45
N ALA A 214 33.39 21.81 -2.18
CA ALA A 214 34.05 21.18 -1.04
C ALA A 214 33.30 19.93 -0.54
N ALA A 215 31.97 19.96 -0.56
CA ALA A 215 31.11 18.88 -0.07
C ALA A 215 31.09 17.67 -1.00
N LEU A 216 31.20 17.88 -2.32
CA LEU A 216 31.26 16.78 -3.31
C LEU A 216 32.38 15.78 -3.03
N PRO A 217 33.68 16.17 -2.94
CA PRO A 217 34.75 15.23 -2.66
C PRO A 217 34.67 14.65 -1.24
N ALA A 218 34.24 15.42 -0.25
CA ALA A 218 34.09 14.93 1.12
C ALA A 218 32.98 13.85 1.23
N ALA A 219 31.82 14.09 0.61
CA ALA A 219 30.74 13.12 0.57
C ALA A 219 31.11 11.89 -0.27
N ALA A 220 31.85 12.06 -1.36
CA ALA A 220 32.34 10.95 -2.17
C ALA A 220 33.33 10.06 -1.39
N LEU A 221 34.26 10.67 -0.64
CA LEU A 221 35.19 9.94 0.24
C LEU A 221 34.45 9.22 1.36
N LEU A 222 33.45 9.87 1.98
CA LEU A 222 32.64 9.25 3.02
C LEU A 222 31.87 8.04 2.48
N LEU A 223 31.20 8.18 1.33
CA LEU A 223 30.50 7.06 0.69
C LEU A 223 31.47 5.93 0.33
N ALA A 224 32.65 6.24 -0.23
CA ALA A 224 33.68 5.24 -0.51
C ALA A 224 34.16 4.52 0.76
N ALA A 225 34.39 5.25 1.85
CA ALA A 225 34.78 4.68 3.14
C ALA A 225 33.68 3.78 3.73
N LEU A 226 32.41 4.21 3.66
CA LEU A 226 31.26 3.40 4.07
C LEU A 226 31.14 2.13 3.22
N SER A 227 31.36 2.24 1.90
CA SER A 227 31.34 1.09 0.97
C SER A 227 32.41 0.05 1.31
N LEU A 228 33.59 0.52 1.76
CA LEU A 228 34.70 -0.34 2.15
C LEU A 228 34.51 -0.94 3.55
N ALA A 229 33.90 -0.18 4.47
CA ALA A 229 33.62 -0.62 5.83
C ALA A 229 32.48 -1.64 5.90
N MET A 230 31.54 -1.58 4.96
CA MET A 230 30.40 -2.50 4.84
C MET A 230 30.36 -3.12 3.43
N PRO A 231 31.17 -4.15 3.15
CA PRO A 231 31.14 -4.84 1.87
C PRO A 231 29.77 -5.46 1.61
N MET A 232 29.21 -5.26 0.42
CA MET A 232 27.87 -5.77 0.04
C MET A 232 27.74 -7.28 0.23
N ASP A 233 28.81 -8.04 -0.02
CA ASP A 233 28.82 -9.50 0.03
C ASP A 233 28.77 -10.06 1.46
N THR A 234 29.14 -9.24 2.46
CA THR A 234 29.15 -9.63 3.88
C THR A 234 28.14 -8.83 4.71
N TYR A 235 27.41 -7.90 4.10
CA TYR A 235 26.40 -7.10 4.77
C TYR A 235 25.15 -7.94 5.05
N GLN A 236 25.00 -8.38 6.30
CA GLN A 236 23.73 -8.89 6.79
C GLN A 236 22.82 -7.72 7.12
N ARG A 237 21.67 -7.67 6.46
CA ARG A 237 20.68 -6.64 6.73
C ARG A 237 20.16 -6.81 8.17
N PRO A 238 20.02 -5.72 8.95
CA PRO A 238 19.40 -5.80 10.27
C PRO A 238 17.96 -6.30 10.16
N ALA A 239 17.53 -7.15 11.10
CA ALA A 239 16.17 -7.73 11.11
C ALA A 239 15.04 -6.67 11.07
N TRP A 240 15.26 -5.47 11.62
CA TRP A 240 14.28 -4.38 11.51
C TRP A 240 14.12 -3.87 10.07
N ALA A 241 15.19 -3.88 9.28
CA ALA A 241 15.16 -3.40 7.90
C ALA A 241 14.58 -4.47 6.95
N ASP A 242 14.74 -5.76 7.26
CA ASP A 242 14.01 -6.82 6.58
C ASP A 242 12.51 -6.77 6.87
N ARG A 243 12.11 -6.63 8.15
CA ARG A 243 10.70 -6.43 8.53
C ARG A 243 10.09 -5.18 7.88
N ALA A 244 10.81 -4.06 7.87
CA ALA A 244 10.35 -2.84 7.21
C ALA A 244 10.21 -3.01 5.69
N LEU A 245 11.15 -3.70 5.05
CA LEU A 245 11.04 -4.00 3.61
C LEU A 245 9.85 -4.93 3.34
N GLN A 246 9.66 -5.97 4.13
CA GLN A 246 8.56 -6.92 4.01
C GLN A 246 7.21 -6.22 4.19
N HIS A 247 7.08 -5.36 5.19
CA HIS A 247 5.88 -4.54 5.39
C HIS A 247 5.60 -3.62 4.20
N LEU A 248 6.61 -2.90 3.71
CA LEU A 248 6.47 -2.02 2.55
C LEU A 248 6.17 -2.80 1.26
N THR A 249 6.77 -3.97 1.06
CA THR A 249 6.48 -4.84 -0.09
C THR A 249 5.06 -5.37 -0.03
N ASN A 250 4.61 -5.87 1.13
CA ASN A 250 3.26 -6.38 1.30
C ASN A 250 2.23 -5.25 1.10
N GLN A 251 2.47 -4.06 1.65
CA GLN A 251 1.63 -2.88 1.40
C GLN A 251 1.65 -2.44 -0.07
N ALA A 252 2.81 -2.47 -0.75
CA ALA A 252 2.91 -2.09 -2.15
C ALA A 252 2.19 -3.08 -3.08
N VAL A 253 2.23 -4.39 -2.79
CA VAL A 253 1.45 -5.40 -3.53
C VAL A 253 -0.05 -5.21 -3.24
N ARG A 254 -0.44 -5.01 -1.96
CA ARG A 254 -1.82 -4.67 -1.59
C ARG A 254 -2.32 -3.38 -2.27
N LEU A 255 -1.49 -2.37 -2.45
CA LEU A 255 -1.88 -1.15 -3.17
C LEU A 255 -1.91 -1.37 -4.70
N GLY A 256 -0.94 -2.14 -5.23
CA GLY A 256 -0.79 -2.45 -6.64
C GLY A 256 -1.97 -3.25 -7.20
N ASP A 257 -2.38 -4.31 -6.52
CA ASP A 257 -3.54 -5.11 -6.91
C ASP A 257 -4.84 -4.29 -6.84
N GLY A 258 -4.91 -3.30 -5.94
CA GLY A 258 -6.10 -2.45 -5.81
C GLY A 258 -6.22 -1.43 -6.95
N LEU A 259 -5.07 -0.97 -7.44
CA LEU A 259 -4.96 -0.07 -8.60
C LEU A 259 -5.09 -0.79 -9.94
N LEU A 260 -4.68 -2.06 -10.03
CA LEU A 260 -4.65 -2.85 -11.26
C LEU A 260 -5.89 -3.75 -11.43
N GLU A 261 -6.53 -4.21 -10.36
CA GLU A 261 -7.70 -5.09 -10.39
C GLU A 261 -9.03 -4.44 -9.94
N GLY A 262 -9.05 -3.11 -9.74
CA GLY A 262 -10.33 -2.36 -9.76
C GLY A 262 -10.99 -2.05 -8.41
N SER A 263 -10.25 -1.99 -7.31
CA SER A 263 -10.73 -1.33 -6.07
C SER A 263 -10.30 0.14 -5.94
N GLY A 264 -9.80 0.74 -7.03
CA GLY A 264 -9.70 2.18 -7.16
C GLY A 264 -11.09 2.85 -7.34
N PRO A 265 -11.16 4.19 -7.32
CA PRO A 265 -12.41 4.98 -7.45
C PRO A 265 -13.14 4.84 -8.80
N PHE A 266 -12.79 3.83 -9.61
CA PHE A 266 -13.35 3.48 -10.90
C PHE A 266 -13.57 1.95 -11.02
N GLY A 267 -14.17 1.32 -10.01
CA GLY A 267 -15.05 0.13 -10.03
C GLY A 267 -14.62 -1.20 -10.69
N ILE A 268 -14.60 -2.29 -9.90
CA ILE A 268 -15.40 -3.55 -9.93
C ILE A 268 -15.31 -4.17 -8.50
N GLY A 269 -16.40 -4.76 -8.00
CA GLY A 269 -16.66 -5.02 -6.56
C GLY A 269 -15.69 -5.95 -5.79
N SER A 270 -15.90 -5.94 -4.46
CA SER A 270 -15.18 -6.57 -3.34
C SER A 270 -15.09 -8.12 -3.34
N GLY A 271 -15.09 -8.74 -4.52
CA GLY A 271 -15.28 -10.18 -4.65
C GLY A 271 -14.00 -11.02 -4.66
N GLY A 272 -13.60 -11.55 -3.50
CA GLY A 272 -13.05 -12.92 -3.40
C GLY A 272 -11.55 -13.11 -3.15
N GLY A 273 -10.69 -12.10 -3.34
CA GLY A 273 -9.23 -12.28 -3.18
C GLY A 273 -8.62 -11.67 -1.91
N ARG A 274 -9.29 -10.68 -1.31
CA ARG A 274 -8.80 -9.92 -0.15
C ARG A 274 -9.58 -10.31 1.09
N LEU A 275 -8.84 -10.73 2.13
CA LEU A 275 -9.40 -11.06 3.44
C LEU A 275 -9.36 -9.87 4.40
N ALA A 276 -8.40 -8.96 4.23
CA ALA A 276 -8.24 -7.78 5.07
C ALA A 276 -7.86 -6.55 4.23
N ASP A 277 -8.11 -5.37 4.81
CA ASP A 277 -7.70 -4.08 4.30
C ASP A 277 -6.20 -3.84 4.44
N ALA A 278 -5.72 -2.70 3.91
CA ALA A 278 -4.30 -2.38 3.88
C ALA A 278 -3.67 -2.19 5.28
N ASP A 279 -4.48 -1.86 6.27
CA ASP A 279 -4.16 -1.77 7.70
C ASP A 279 -4.34 -3.10 8.44
N GLY A 280 -4.83 -4.14 7.78
CA GLY A 280 -4.98 -5.48 8.33
C GLY A 280 -6.34 -5.76 8.98
N SER A 281 -7.28 -4.80 8.96
CA SER A 281 -8.64 -5.04 9.47
C SER A 281 -9.52 -5.76 8.45
N VAL A 282 -10.49 -6.54 8.94
CA VAL A 282 -11.54 -7.14 8.13
C VAL A 282 -12.78 -6.24 8.20
N SER A 283 -13.07 -5.50 7.12
CA SER A 283 -14.27 -4.67 7.04
C SER A 283 -15.54 -5.52 6.90
N LEU A 284 -16.52 -5.26 7.77
CA LEU A 284 -17.85 -5.87 7.77
C LEU A 284 -18.92 -4.90 7.25
N SER A 285 -18.64 -3.60 7.19
CA SER A 285 -19.59 -2.59 6.68
C SER A 285 -19.98 -2.83 5.22
N ASP A 286 -19.07 -3.42 4.43
CA ASP A 286 -19.28 -3.76 3.03
C ASP A 286 -19.75 -5.22 2.82
N ALA A 287 -20.09 -5.94 3.90
CA ALA A 287 -20.51 -7.35 3.87
C ALA A 287 -21.94 -7.52 3.33
N GLY A 288 -22.13 -7.18 2.06
CA GLY A 288 -23.36 -7.42 1.30
C GLY A 288 -23.30 -8.69 0.43
N PRO A 289 -24.04 -8.73 -0.69
CA PRO A 289 -24.13 -9.91 -1.54
C PRO A 289 -22.76 -10.36 -2.08
N LEU A 290 -22.40 -11.61 -1.83
CA LEU A 290 -21.13 -12.20 -2.24
C LEU A 290 -21.05 -12.33 -3.77
N ARG A 291 -19.91 -11.93 -4.34
CA ARG A 291 -19.61 -12.09 -5.77
C ARG A 291 -18.21 -12.66 -5.89
N PHE A 292 -18.05 -13.71 -6.68
CA PHE A 292 -16.76 -14.37 -6.90
C PHE A 292 -16.43 -14.38 -8.39
N SER A 293 -15.13 -14.32 -8.71
CA SER A 293 -14.63 -14.40 -10.07
C SER A 293 -14.43 -15.83 -10.56
N GLY A 294 -14.35 -16.81 -9.64
CA GLY A 294 -14.08 -18.21 -9.93
C GLY A 294 -12.61 -18.48 -10.25
N ARG A 295 -11.71 -17.50 -10.04
CA ARG A 295 -10.28 -17.65 -10.28
C ARG A 295 -9.64 -18.51 -9.20
N THR A 296 -8.63 -19.30 -9.57
CA THR A 296 -7.75 -19.94 -8.58
C THR A 296 -6.95 -18.88 -7.83
N VAL A 297 -6.94 -18.95 -6.50
CA VAL A 297 -6.19 -18.04 -5.64
C VAL A 297 -5.11 -18.77 -4.83
N LEU A 298 -5.28 -20.06 -4.55
CA LEU A 298 -4.24 -20.92 -3.97
C LEU A 298 -4.10 -22.23 -4.76
N GLU A 299 -2.89 -22.74 -4.86
CA GLU A 299 -2.60 -24.12 -5.30
C GLU A 299 -2.06 -24.90 -4.10
N VAL A 300 -2.66 -26.04 -3.79
CA VAL A 300 -2.32 -26.85 -2.60
C VAL A 300 -1.87 -28.24 -3.03
N GLU A 301 -0.75 -28.68 -2.49
CA GLU A 301 -0.24 -30.05 -2.59
C GLU A 301 0.05 -30.60 -1.20
N THR A 302 -0.63 -31.65 -0.77
CA THR A 302 -0.53 -32.20 0.59
C THR A 302 -0.70 -33.71 0.62
N ASP A 303 -0.21 -34.33 1.69
CA ASP A 303 -0.42 -35.74 2.00
C ASP A 303 -1.78 -35.98 2.69
N LEU A 304 -2.50 -34.92 3.07
CA LEU A 304 -3.86 -34.96 3.65
C LEU A 304 -4.92 -35.21 2.57
N THR A 305 -6.07 -35.71 2.99
CA THR A 305 -7.26 -35.87 2.15
C THR A 305 -8.51 -35.33 2.85
N GLY A 306 -9.54 -35.01 2.07
CA GLY A 306 -10.78 -34.42 2.57
C GLY A 306 -10.68 -32.91 2.79
N ARG A 307 -11.65 -32.36 3.52
CA ARG A 307 -11.74 -30.93 3.78
C ARG A 307 -10.65 -30.48 4.76
N ILE A 308 -9.91 -29.45 4.39
CA ILE A 308 -8.94 -28.77 5.25
C ILE A 308 -9.21 -27.27 5.28
N TYR A 309 -8.91 -26.64 6.41
CA TYR A 309 -9.06 -25.19 6.59
C TYR A 309 -7.69 -24.56 6.52
N LEU A 310 -7.52 -23.62 5.58
CA LEU A 310 -6.30 -22.87 5.34
C LEU A 310 -6.46 -21.49 5.95
N ARG A 311 -5.96 -21.35 7.16
CA ARG A 311 -6.00 -20.13 7.95
C ARG A 311 -5.12 -19.05 7.33
N GLY A 312 -5.70 -17.87 7.09
CA GLY A 312 -4.99 -16.69 6.65
C GLY A 312 -4.65 -15.78 7.83
N LEU A 313 -5.67 -15.32 8.57
CA LEU A 313 -5.51 -14.43 9.71
C LEU A 313 -6.50 -14.72 10.84
N SER A 314 -6.10 -14.40 12.07
CA SER A 314 -6.94 -14.42 13.26
C SER A 314 -6.98 -13.04 13.93
N ASP A 315 -8.15 -12.42 14.04
CA ASP A 315 -8.36 -11.07 14.58
C ASP A 315 -9.04 -11.06 15.94
N ALA A 316 -8.76 -10.01 16.73
CA ALA A 316 -9.10 -9.97 18.15
C ALA A 316 -10.16 -8.91 18.50
N VAL A 317 -10.05 -7.69 17.96
CA VAL A 317 -10.85 -6.54 18.38
C VAL A 317 -12.04 -6.38 17.44
N TYR A 318 -13.25 -6.27 18.01
CA TYR A 318 -14.47 -5.96 17.27
C TYR A 318 -14.90 -4.54 17.61
N ASP A 319 -15.21 -3.72 16.61
CA ASP A 319 -15.64 -2.32 16.80
C ASP A 319 -17.07 -2.02 16.31
N GLY A 320 -17.79 -3.04 15.84
CA GLY A 320 -19.14 -2.93 15.28
C GLY A 320 -19.17 -2.99 13.75
N GLU A 321 -18.12 -2.51 13.10
CA GLU A 321 -18.02 -2.42 11.63
C GLU A 321 -16.86 -3.24 11.06
N SER A 322 -15.94 -3.72 11.89
CA SER A 322 -14.75 -4.46 11.49
C SER A 322 -14.21 -5.38 12.58
N TRP A 323 -13.39 -6.36 12.15
CA TRP A 323 -12.44 -7.07 13.03
C TRP A 323 -11.04 -6.49 12.83
N GLN A 324 -10.28 -6.33 13.91
CA GLN A 324 -8.95 -5.73 13.91
C GLN A 324 -7.94 -6.55 14.72
N PRO A 325 -6.64 -6.48 14.37
CA PRO A 325 -5.58 -7.04 15.19
C PRO A 325 -5.45 -6.26 16.52
N LEU A 326 -4.79 -6.88 17.51
CA LEU A 326 -4.42 -6.14 18.72
C LEU A 326 -3.33 -5.11 18.43
N ASP A 327 -3.28 -4.05 19.23
CA ASP A 327 -2.18 -3.10 19.20
C ASP A 327 -0.84 -3.81 19.50
N GLU A 328 0.24 -3.40 18.85
CA GLU A 328 1.57 -4.03 18.98
C GLU A 328 2.05 -4.02 20.44
N ALA A 329 1.64 -3.01 21.22
CA ALA A 329 1.92 -2.91 22.64
C ALA A 329 1.23 -4.00 23.48
N ALA A 330 0.07 -4.52 23.05
CA ALA A 330 -0.65 -5.58 23.74
C ALA A 330 0.10 -6.92 23.66
N TYR A 331 0.77 -7.17 22.53
CA TYR A 331 1.55 -8.40 22.31
C TYR A 331 2.83 -8.50 23.14
N ASN A 332 3.17 -7.47 23.92
CA ASN A 332 4.28 -7.52 24.88
C ASN A 332 3.89 -8.24 26.19
N TRP A 333 3.12 -9.32 26.10
CA TRP A 333 2.81 -10.17 27.25
C TRP A 333 4.05 -10.92 27.75
N GLN A 334 5.06 -11.13 26.89
CA GLN A 334 6.32 -11.77 27.27
C GLN A 334 7.07 -10.97 28.36
N ALA A 335 7.06 -9.63 28.31
CA ALA A 335 7.68 -8.80 29.34
C ALA A 335 6.94 -8.85 30.70
N ARG A 336 5.66 -9.26 30.71
CA ARG A 336 4.83 -9.33 31.93
C ARG A 336 5.22 -10.50 32.84
N LEU A 337 5.94 -11.50 32.33
CA LEU A 337 6.51 -12.60 33.11
C LEU A 337 7.59 -12.16 34.12
N HIS A 338 8.23 -11.00 33.88
CA HIS A 338 9.26 -10.47 34.79
C HIS A 338 8.70 -9.73 36.02
N GLY A 339 7.36 -9.56 36.13
CA GLY A 339 6.73 -8.66 37.10
C GLY A 339 5.96 -9.31 38.26
N VAL A 340 5.81 -10.64 38.31
CA VAL A 340 5.00 -11.31 39.36
C VAL A 340 5.86 -11.63 40.58
N THR A 341 6.17 -10.59 41.37
CA THR A 341 6.73 -10.74 42.72
C THR A 341 5.94 -9.87 43.69
N TYR A 342 4.71 -10.25 44.07
CA TYR A 342 4.11 -9.90 45.38
C TYR A 342 2.81 -10.70 45.57
N GLY A 343 2.81 -11.72 46.45
CA GLY A 343 1.56 -12.34 46.93
C GLY A 343 1.58 -13.77 47.49
N ALA A 344 2.50 -14.64 47.06
CA ALA A 344 2.75 -16.04 47.51
C ALA A 344 1.67 -17.12 47.21
N PRO A 345 2.03 -18.44 47.10
CA PRO A 345 3.30 -19.05 46.71
C PRO A 345 3.13 -19.98 45.48
N VAL A 346 3.90 -19.73 44.41
CA VAL A 346 4.48 -20.85 43.66
C VAL A 346 5.93 -20.89 44.11
N THR A 347 6.28 -21.92 44.88
CA THR A 347 7.67 -22.19 45.26
C THR A 347 8.44 -22.61 44.01
N LEU A 348 8.92 -21.62 43.25
CA LEU A 348 10.06 -21.80 42.34
C LEU A 348 11.33 -21.65 43.18
N ASP A 349 11.56 -22.63 44.05
CA ASP A 349 12.88 -22.86 44.64
C ASP A 349 13.57 -23.95 43.81
N MET A 350 13.82 -23.61 42.55
CA MET A 350 14.78 -24.31 41.72
C MET A 350 15.59 -23.26 41.00
N ASP A 351 16.87 -23.23 41.37
CA ASP A 351 17.96 -22.46 40.80
C ASP A 351 18.20 -22.91 39.34
N LEU A 352 17.23 -22.62 38.47
CA LEU A 352 17.43 -22.60 37.03
C LEU A 352 17.88 -21.17 36.72
N GLY A 353 19.14 -21.01 36.32
CA GLY A 353 19.68 -19.74 35.83
C GLY A 353 18.96 -19.29 34.55
N VAL A 354 17.73 -18.79 34.67
CA VAL A 354 16.87 -18.41 33.56
C VAL A 354 17.11 -16.94 33.23
N THR A 355 18.09 -16.71 32.36
CA THR A 355 18.03 -15.66 31.33
C THR A 355 17.12 -16.09 30.16
N GLY A 356 16.19 -17.04 30.36
CA GLY A 356 15.61 -17.91 29.34
C GLY A 356 14.10 -17.82 29.08
N ALA A 357 13.35 -16.91 29.71
CA ALA A 357 11.95 -16.70 29.31
C ALA A 357 11.86 -16.22 27.85
N GLU A 358 12.72 -15.27 27.44
CA GLU A 358 12.86 -14.86 26.03
C GLU A 358 13.26 -16.03 25.10
N SER A 359 14.02 -17.03 25.57
CA SER A 359 14.47 -18.14 24.72
C SER A 359 13.42 -19.25 24.54
N LEU A 360 12.50 -19.44 25.49
CA LEU A 360 11.41 -20.42 25.38
C LEU A 360 10.35 -19.98 24.36
N PHE A 361 9.95 -18.70 24.37
CA PHE A 361 8.99 -18.16 23.41
C PHE A 361 9.60 -17.81 22.05
N ALA A 362 10.94 -17.68 21.97
CA ALA A 362 11.64 -17.66 20.68
C ALA A 362 11.63 -19.04 19.99
N GLN A 363 11.48 -20.12 20.75
CA GLN A 363 11.44 -21.50 20.24
C GLN A 363 10.03 -21.96 19.86
N PHE A 364 8.99 -21.52 20.58
CA PHE A 364 7.62 -21.99 20.39
C PHE A 364 6.63 -20.84 20.21
N GLN A 365 5.69 -20.98 19.28
CA GLN A 365 4.60 -20.03 19.08
C GLN A 365 3.28 -20.62 19.58
N PRO A 366 2.32 -19.79 20.04
CA PRO A 366 1.04 -20.29 20.55
C PRO A 366 0.27 -21.17 19.57
N MET A 367 0.44 -20.92 18.26
CA MET A 367 -0.16 -21.73 17.21
C MET A 367 0.39 -23.15 17.09
N ASN A 368 1.60 -23.41 17.62
CA ASN A 368 2.21 -24.73 17.61
C ASN A 368 1.73 -25.60 18.78
N PHE A 369 1.13 -25.02 19.83
CA PHE A 369 0.81 -25.73 21.08
C PHE A 369 -0.02 -27.02 20.86
N PRO A 370 -1.15 -27.02 20.13
CA PRO A 370 -1.90 -28.24 19.86
C PRO A 370 -1.07 -29.37 19.22
N ALA A 371 -0.24 -29.03 18.24
CA ALA A 371 0.59 -29.98 17.51
C ALA A 371 1.69 -30.58 18.39
N LEU A 372 2.29 -29.74 19.23
CA LEU A 372 3.34 -30.13 20.17
C LEU A 372 2.77 -30.99 21.31
N ALA A 373 1.57 -30.69 21.80
CA ALA A 373 0.90 -31.50 22.82
C ALA A 373 0.71 -32.96 22.38
N VAL A 374 0.34 -33.17 21.11
CA VAL A 374 0.21 -34.51 20.53
C VAL A 374 1.56 -35.13 20.24
N ARG A 375 2.53 -34.36 19.73
CA ARG A 375 3.89 -34.86 19.47
C ARG A 375 4.58 -35.36 20.73
N ASP A 376 4.39 -34.68 21.86
CA ASP A 376 4.95 -35.08 23.16
C ASP A 376 4.27 -36.32 23.73
N ALA A 377 2.94 -36.42 23.59
CA ALA A 377 2.17 -37.56 24.07
C ALA A 377 2.38 -38.81 23.21
N HIS A 378 2.54 -38.63 21.90
CA HIS A 378 2.62 -39.68 20.89
C HIS A 378 3.72 -39.36 19.84
N PRO A 379 5.02 -39.52 20.19
CA PRO A 379 6.12 -39.17 19.30
C PRO A 379 6.12 -39.91 17.96
N GLU A 380 5.57 -41.13 17.94
CA GLU A 380 5.47 -42.01 16.76
C GLU A 380 4.31 -41.65 15.82
N SER A 381 3.47 -40.67 16.19
CA SER A 381 2.34 -40.26 15.35
C SER A 381 2.83 -39.70 14.01
N PRO A 382 2.23 -40.12 12.88
CA PRO A 382 2.58 -39.61 11.56
C PRO A 382 2.29 -38.10 11.50
N TYR A 383 3.08 -37.40 10.69
CA TYR A 383 2.84 -36.01 10.32
C TYR A 383 2.54 -35.94 8.83
N ALA A 384 1.87 -34.87 8.40
CA ALA A 384 1.58 -34.61 7.00
C ALA A 384 2.37 -33.40 6.51
N ARG A 385 2.81 -33.45 5.26
CA ARG A 385 3.36 -32.29 4.57
C ARG A 385 2.24 -31.57 3.82
N ILE A 386 2.28 -30.25 3.85
CA ILE A 386 1.47 -29.40 3.00
C ILE A 386 2.34 -28.35 2.32
N THR A 387 2.15 -28.17 1.03
CA THR A 387 2.77 -27.14 0.22
C THR A 387 1.66 -26.26 -0.33
N VAL A 388 1.62 -24.99 0.08
CA VAL A 388 0.65 -24.01 -0.40
C VAL A 388 1.37 -22.97 -1.23
N ARG A 389 0.91 -22.76 -2.45
CA ARG A 389 1.36 -21.69 -3.33
C ARG A 389 0.26 -20.64 -3.48
N ASN A 390 0.56 -19.42 -3.09
CA ASN A 390 -0.33 -18.29 -3.30
C ASN A 390 -0.17 -17.77 -4.74
N VAL A 391 -1.26 -17.83 -5.52
CA VAL A 391 -1.31 -17.40 -6.93
C VAL A 391 -2.28 -16.23 -7.16
N GLY A 392 -3.02 -15.80 -6.13
CA GLY A 392 -4.00 -14.71 -6.24
C GLY A 392 -4.78 -14.37 -4.97
N ALA A 393 -4.45 -14.95 -3.82
CA ALA A 393 -5.00 -14.56 -2.51
C ALA A 393 -4.17 -13.42 -1.90
N ASP A 394 -4.64 -12.79 -0.81
CA ASP A 394 -3.91 -11.70 -0.16
C ASP A 394 -2.43 -12.07 0.10
N PRO A 395 -1.47 -11.30 -0.46
CA PRO A 395 -0.04 -11.62 -0.47
C PRO A 395 0.64 -11.40 0.90
N GLY A 396 -0.06 -10.81 1.87
CA GLY A 396 0.45 -10.58 3.22
C GLY A 396 0.49 -11.85 4.07
N TYR A 397 -0.32 -12.85 3.74
CA TYR A 397 -0.50 -14.06 4.53
C TYR A 397 0.08 -15.30 3.85
N VAL A 398 0.66 -16.18 4.66
CA VAL A 398 0.90 -17.58 4.31
C VAL A 398 -0.30 -18.37 4.82
N TYR A 399 -1.00 -19.03 3.90
CA TYR A 399 -2.19 -19.81 4.21
C TYR A 399 -1.79 -21.20 4.68
N VAL A 400 -2.17 -21.55 5.90
CA VAL A 400 -1.68 -22.74 6.59
C VAL A 400 -2.80 -23.50 7.27
N PRO A 401 -2.77 -24.83 7.31
CA PRO A 401 -3.69 -25.58 8.13
C PRO A 401 -3.35 -25.49 9.61
N TYR A 402 -4.28 -25.96 10.44
CA TYR A 402 -4.08 -26.05 11.88
C TYR A 402 -3.04 -27.10 12.25
N HIS A 403 -2.63 -27.07 13.52
CA HIS A 403 -1.70 -28.04 14.11
C HIS A 403 -0.31 -28.03 13.46
N ILE A 404 0.25 -26.82 13.31
CA ILE A 404 1.57 -26.62 12.73
C ILE A 404 2.65 -27.24 13.61
N LEU A 405 3.40 -28.19 13.07
CA LEU A 405 4.60 -28.77 13.71
C LEU A 405 5.86 -27.97 13.39
N THR A 406 5.92 -27.35 12.21
CA THR A 406 7.08 -26.55 11.80
C THR A 406 7.33 -25.41 12.78
N GLN A 407 8.55 -25.37 13.33
CA GLN A 407 8.95 -24.36 14.30
C GLN A 407 9.46 -23.08 13.62
N PRO A 408 9.51 -21.93 14.32
CA PRO A 408 9.99 -20.67 13.77
C PRO A 408 11.37 -20.77 13.09
N ALA A 409 12.30 -21.55 13.65
CA ALA A 409 13.65 -21.73 13.10
C ALA A 409 13.68 -22.56 11.80
N GLU A 410 12.62 -23.31 11.52
CA GLU A 410 12.50 -24.19 10.36
C GLU A 410 11.72 -23.54 9.21
N LEU A 411 11.01 -22.43 9.49
CA LEU A 411 10.25 -21.69 8.49
C LEU A 411 11.18 -20.92 7.56
N SER A 412 11.21 -21.34 6.29
CA SER A 412 11.88 -20.60 5.22
C SER A 412 10.90 -19.68 4.52
N GLY A 413 11.22 -18.38 4.48
CA GLY A 413 10.44 -17.40 3.71
C GLY A 413 9.07 -17.06 4.31
N ALA A 414 8.85 -17.35 5.59
CA ALA A 414 7.70 -16.94 6.37
C ALA A 414 8.12 -16.63 7.81
N GLU A 415 7.38 -15.78 8.49
CA GLU A 415 7.57 -15.50 9.91
C GLU A 415 6.23 -15.49 10.64
N PHE A 416 6.21 -15.97 11.89
CA PHE A 416 5.04 -15.81 12.74
C PHE A 416 4.89 -14.35 13.14
N VAL A 417 3.70 -13.79 12.92
CA VAL A 417 3.33 -12.47 13.41
C VAL A 417 2.43 -12.68 14.62
N HIS A 418 3.05 -12.56 15.78
CA HIS A 418 2.41 -12.77 17.08
C HIS A 418 1.67 -14.12 17.13
N ASP A 419 0.42 -14.11 17.59
CA ASP A 419 -0.46 -15.28 17.59
C ASP A 419 -1.47 -15.27 16.41
N ALA A 420 -1.42 -14.25 15.56
CA ALA A 420 -2.48 -13.91 14.61
C ALA A 420 -2.32 -14.61 13.26
N TYR A 421 -1.12 -14.57 12.65
CA TYR A 421 -0.90 -15.13 11.31
C TYR A 421 0.57 -15.41 10.99
N LEU A 422 0.83 -16.06 9.85
CA LEU A 422 2.18 -16.15 9.27
C LEU A 422 2.34 -15.11 8.16
N ALA A 423 3.27 -14.18 8.33
CA ALA A 423 3.63 -13.24 7.30
C ALA A 423 4.57 -13.89 6.29
N ARG A 424 4.32 -13.58 5.02
CA ARG A 424 5.13 -14.04 3.90
C ARG A 424 6.37 -13.15 3.71
N ALA A 425 7.55 -13.75 3.54
CA ALA A 425 8.76 -13.01 3.18
C ALA A 425 8.70 -12.51 1.74
N ALA A 426 9.46 -11.46 1.43
CA ALA A 426 9.50 -10.88 0.09
C ALA A 426 9.87 -11.92 -0.97
N ARG A 427 9.06 -12.01 -2.03
CA ARG A 427 9.22 -12.90 -3.20
C ARG A 427 9.07 -14.40 -2.95
N VAL A 428 8.74 -14.85 -1.75
CA VAL A 428 8.42 -16.27 -1.51
C VAL A 428 6.92 -16.45 -1.61
N TRP A 429 6.42 -17.26 -2.54
CA TRP A 429 4.99 -17.48 -2.76
C TRP A 429 4.53 -18.90 -2.47
N THR A 430 5.48 -19.80 -2.29
CA THR A 430 5.25 -21.22 -2.02
C THR A 430 5.88 -21.57 -0.68
N HIS A 431 5.07 -22.13 0.21
CA HIS A 431 5.50 -22.50 1.55
C HIS A 431 5.19 -23.96 1.79
N THR A 432 6.18 -24.69 2.30
CA THR A 432 6.00 -26.09 2.72
C THR A 432 6.08 -26.16 4.23
N ILE A 433 5.05 -26.72 4.84
CA ILE A 433 4.85 -26.80 6.29
C ILE A 433 4.48 -28.23 6.65
N TYR A 434 4.91 -28.65 7.83
CA TYR A 434 4.56 -29.93 8.42
C TYR A 434 3.52 -29.72 9.51
N VAL A 435 2.49 -30.56 9.51
CA VAL A 435 1.38 -30.49 10.46
C VAL A 435 1.10 -31.83 11.13
N GLN A 436 0.53 -31.78 12.32
CA GLN A 436 0.06 -32.94 13.06
C GLN A 436 -1.42 -33.19 12.72
N PRO A 437 -1.74 -34.14 11.83
CA PRO A 437 -3.13 -34.47 11.54
C PRO A 437 -3.84 -34.99 12.80
N ASP A 438 -5.13 -34.72 12.87
CA ASP A 438 -6.07 -35.24 13.87
C ASP A 438 -5.68 -34.96 15.32
N ALA A 439 -4.87 -33.91 15.54
CA ALA A 439 -4.69 -33.40 16.89
C ALA A 439 -6.04 -32.91 17.41
N SER A 440 -6.37 -33.29 18.64
CA SER A 440 -7.57 -32.84 19.30
C SER A 440 -7.31 -32.73 20.81
N PRO A 441 -8.06 -31.88 21.53
CA PRO A 441 -7.93 -31.77 22.98
C PRO A 441 -8.09 -33.13 23.67
N ALA A 442 -9.05 -33.95 23.21
CA ALA A 442 -9.33 -35.27 23.77
C ALA A 442 -8.22 -36.32 23.52
N ALA A 443 -7.51 -36.22 22.40
CA ALA A 443 -6.39 -37.11 22.08
C ALA A 443 -5.06 -36.66 22.70
N SER A 444 -4.99 -35.42 23.19
CA SER A 444 -3.77 -34.86 23.79
C SER A 444 -3.66 -35.18 25.28
N ALA A 445 -2.43 -35.43 25.77
CA ALA A 445 -2.17 -35.61 27.20
C ALA A 445 -1.84 -34.29 27.91
N GLY A 446 -2.21 -33.15 27.30
CA GLY A 446 -1.82 -31.80 27.70
C GLY A 446 -0.33 -31.48 27.43
N LEU A 447 0.00 -30.19 27.40
CA LEU A 447 1.39 -29.72 27.32
C LEU A 447 2.16 -30.08 28.60
N ARG A 448 3.48 -30.32 28.48
CA ARG A 448 4.34 -30.71 29.60
C ARG A 448 5.62 -29.88 29.66
N GLY A 449 6.25 -29.85 30.84
CA GLY A 449 7.53 -29.18 31.03
C GLY A 449 7.47 -27.68 30.69
N GLU A 450 8.44 -27.22 29.90
CA GLU A 450 8.55 -25.81 29.50
C GLU A 450 7.37 -25.33 28.65
N LEU A 451 6.76 -26.20 27.83
CA LEU A 451 5.60 -25.86 27.01
C LEU A 451 4.35 -25.54 27.85
N SER A 452 4.16 -26.26 28.96
CA SER A 452 3.06 -25.99 29.89
C SER A 452 3.23 -24.63 30.59
N LEU A 453 4.46 -24.26 30.94
CA LEU A 453 4.75 -22.94 31.51
C LEU A 453 4.54 -21.83 30.49
N ALA A 454 4.92 -22.08 29.23
CA ALA A 454 4.72 -21.15 28.13
C ALA A 454 3.24 -20.91 27.83
N GLU A 455 2.44 -21.97 27.80
CA GLU A 455 1.01 -21.89 27.58
C GLU A 455 0.28 -21.20 28.74
N ALA A 456 0.63 -21.49 30.00
CA ALA A 456 0.01 -20.82 31.15
C ALA A 456 0.22 -19.29 31.13
N ALA A 457 1.42 -18.83 30.74
CA ALA A 457 1.71 -17.41 30.57
C ALA A 457 0.88 -16.77 29.45
N TYR A 458 0.69 -17.52 28.36
CA TYR A 458 -0.11 -17.09 27.23
C TYR A 458 -1.60 -17.08 27.56
N ALA A 459 -2.10 -18.02 28.36
CA ALA A 459 -3.50 -18.12 28.77
C ALA A 459 -3.99 -16.87 29.52
N ASP A 460 -3.16 -16.28 30.38
CA ASP A 460 -3.50 -15.03 31.08
C ASP A 460 -3.67 -13.85 30.10
N PHE A 461 -2.77 -13.73 29.13
CA PHE A 461 -2.90 -12.77 28.02
C PHE A 461 -4.18 -13.04 27.21
N VAL A 462 -4.49 -14.31 26.94
CA VAL A 462 -5.67 -14.68 26.17
C VAL A 462 -6.95 -14.23 26.88
N ARG A 463 -7.08 -14.48 28.19
CA ARG A 463 -8.25 -14.07 28.97
C ARG A 463 -8.39 -12.55 29.06
N GLU A 464 -7.29 -11.81 29.06
CA GLU A 464 -7.32 -10.34 29.11
C GLU A 464 -7.87 -9.72 27.81
N TYR A 465 -7.47 -10.24 26.65
CA TYR A 465 -7.76 -9.61 25.35
C TYR A 465 -8.84 -10.31 24.53
N TYR A 466 -8.95 -11.63 24.61
CA TYR A 466 -9.88 -12.41 23.79
C TYR A 466 -11.19 -12.76 24.49
N LEU A 467 -11.46 -12.18 25.67
CA LEU A 467 -12.79 -12.13 26.30
C LEU A 467 -13.50 -10.79 26.09
N GLN A 468 -12.83 -9.81 25.46
CA GLN A 468 -13.38 -8.46 25.34
C GLN A 468 -14.56 -8.43 24.34
N VAL A 469 -15.64 -7.82 24.79
CA VAL A 469 -16.80 -7.42 23.98
C VAL A 469 -16.91 -5.90 24.12
N PRO A 470 -17.28 -5.13 23.07
CA PRO A 470 -17.43 -3.68 23.17
C PRO A 470 -18.19 -3.24 24.42
N LEU A 471 -17.69 -2.21 25.10
CA LEU A 471 -18.21 -1.80 26.41
C LEU A 471 -19.69 -1.41 26.31
N TYR A 472 -20.46 -1.82 27.31
CA TYR A 472 -21.91 -1.62 27.40
C TYR A 472 -22.41 -0.17 27.20
N SER A 473 -21.55 0.84 27.42
CA SER A 473 -21.85 2.26 27.21
C SER A 473 -21.67 2.73 25.77
N GLU A 474 -20.90 1.99 24.97
CA GLU A 474 -20.48 2.37 23.62
C GLU A 474 -21.42 1.80 22.55
N ASN A 475 -22.03 0.63 22.81
CA ASN A 475 -22.91 -0.04 21.85
C ASN A 475 -24.12 -0.73 22.52
N PRO A 476 -25.20 0.01 22.83
CA PRO A 476 -26.38 -0.54 23.50
C PRO A 476 -27.20 -1.49 22.61
N ALA A 477 -27.14 -1.34 21.28
CA ALA A 477 -27.84 -2.19 20.33
C ALA A 477 -27.23 -3.60 20.33
N LEU A 478 -25.90 -3.69 20.20
CA LEU A 478 -25.17 -4.96 20.31
C LEU A 478 -25.44 -5.65 21.63
N ARG A 479 -25.43 -4.91 22.74
CA ARG A 479 -25.80 -5.46 24.05
C ARG A 479 -27.16 -6.14 24.00
N GLN A 480 -28.19 -5.41 23.56
CA GLN A 480 -29.55 -5.92 23.57
C GLN A 480 -29.68 -7.19 22.73
N ALA A 481 -28.99 -7.22 21.58
CA ALA A 481 -28.93 -8.39 20.72
C ALA A 481 -28.27 -9.59 21.41
N LEU A 482 -27.13 -9.40 22.07
CA LEU A 482 -26.43 -10.46 22.81
C LEU A 482 -27.23 -10.95 24.02
N ASP A 483 -27.79 -10.04 24.82
CA ASP A 483 -28.63 -10.37 25.98
C ASP A 483 -29.84 -11.21 25.53
N GLY A 484 -30.49 -10.82 24.43
CA GLY A 484 -31.61 -11.57 23.84
C GLY A 484 -31.20 -12.94 23.27
N ALA A 485 -30.00 -13.05 22.71
CA ALA A 485 -29.48 -14.31 22.20
C ALA A 485 -29.02 -15.28 23.29
N LEU A 486 -28.59 -14.78 24.45
CA LEU A 486 -28.18 -15.59 25.60
C LEU A 486 -29.37 -16.05 26.47
N GLU A 487 -30.52 -15.38 26.40
CA GLU A 487 -31.70 -15.73 27.19
C GLU A 487 -32.18 -17.19 26.94
N PRO A 488 -32.31 -17.68 25.69
CA PRO A 488 -32.63 -19.08 25.42
C PRO A 488 -31.57 -20.06 25.92
N LEU A 489 -30.31 -19.61 26.04
CA LEU A 489 -29.17 -20.43 26.48
C LEU A 489 -28.97 -20.40 28.00
N ALA A 490 -29.74 -19.60 28.74
CA ALA A 490 -29.55 -19.37 30.16
C ALA A 490 -29.71 -20.65 31.02
N ASP A 491 -30.61 -21.56 30.63
CA ASP A 491 -30.77 -22.85 31.31
C ASP A 491 -29.57 -23.77 31.09
N TRP A 492 -29.05 -23.83 29.86
CA TRP A 492 -27.84 -24.60 29.56
C TRP A 492 -26.63 -24.02 30.31
N LEU A 493 -26.45 -22.70 30.29
CA LEU A 493 -25.38 -22.01 31.03
C LEU A 493 -25.43 -22.30 32.54
N ARG A 494 -26.64 -22.28 33.13
CA ARG A 494 -26.82 -22.67 34.53
C ARG A 494 -26.42 -24.12 34.77
N GLN A 495 -26.80 -25.04 33.90
CA GLN A 495 -26.45 -26.46 34.05
C GLN A 495 -24.95 -26.72 33.88
N ALA A 496 -24.32 -26.07 32.91
CA ALA A 496 -22.88 -26.19 32.64
C ALA A 496 -22.02 -25.81 33.87
N GLN A 497 -22.46 -24.84 34.68
CA GLN A 497 -21.79 -24.45 35.92
C GLN A 497 -21.77 -25.53 37.01
N TYR A 498 -22.67 -26.52 36.97
CA TYR A 498 -22.80 -27.57 38.01
C TYR A 498 -22.35 -28.96 37.55
N VAL A 499 -21.69 -29.07 36.39
CA VAL A 499 -21.21 -30.36 35.87
C VAL A 499 -20.04 -30.87 36.72
N SER A 500 -20.17 -32.10 37.24
CA SER A 500 -19.09 -32.77 37.97
C SER A 500 -17.92 -33.09 37.04
N PRO A 501 -16.64 -32.93 37.47
CA PRO A 501 -15.47 -33.26 36.65
C PRO A 501 -15.46 -34.68 36.07
N ALA A 502 -16.12 -35.64 36.72
CA ALA A 502 -16.22 -37.02 36.25
C ALA A 502 -17.24 -37.23 35.11
N ALA A 503 -18.09 -36.24 34.80
CA ALA A 503 -19.11 -36.30 33.76
C ALA A 503 -18.73 -35.53 32.48
N VAL A 504 -17.60 -34.82 32.50
CA VAL A 504 -17.10 -34.02 31.37
C VAL A 504 -16.59 -34.94 30.26
N LYS A 505 -17.25 -34.93 29.10
CA LYS A 505 -16.85 -35.72 27.91
C LYS A 505 -15.98 -34.94 26.93
N GLN A 506 -16.11 -33.62 26.92
CA GLN A 506 -15.37 -32.68 26.08
C GLN A 506 -15.10 -31.37 26.85
N PRO A 507 -14.09 -30.58 26.47
CA PRO A 507 -13.86 -29.24 27.02
C PRO A 507 -15.11 -28.36 26.94
N TYR A 508 -15.33 -27.51 27.96
CA TYR A 508 -16.48 -26.61 28.03
C TYR A 508 -16.56 -25.68 26.82
N GLU A 509 -15.41 -25.24 26.32
CA GLU A 509 -15.28 -24.33 25.19
C GLU A 509 -15.83 -24.92 23.89
N LEU A 510 -15.62 -26.23 23.67
CA LEU A 510 -16.16 -26.94 22.52
C LEU A 510 -17.66 -27.21 22.65
N GLU A 511 -18.13 -27.53 23.86
CA GLU A 511 -19.56 -27.69 24.11
C GLU A 511 -20.31 -26.37 23.94
N ALA A 512 -19.74 -25.27 24.46
CA ALA A 512 -20.27 -23.91 24.28
C ALA A 512 -20.30 -23.51 22.79
N ALA A 513 -19.22 -23.78 22.05
CA ALA A 513 -19.16 -23.51 20.60
C ALA A 513 -20.25 -24.27 19.84
N GLN A 514 -20.47 -25.55 20.15
CA GLN A 514 -21.54 -26.34 19.52
C GLN A 514 -22.92 -25.78 19.84
N VAL A 515 -23.20 -25.43 21.09
CA VAL A 515 -24.49 -24.86 21.51
C VAL A 515 -24.74 -23.51 20.84
N VAL A 516 -23.71 -22.67 20.70
CA VAL A 516 -23.81 -21.40 19.97
C VAL A 516 -24.04 -21.63 18.48
N ALA A 517 -23.35 -22.59 17.85
CA ALA A 517 -23.56 -22.95 16.45
C ALA A 517 -25.00 -23.44 16.20
N ASP A 518 -25.50 -24.33 17.05
CA ASP A 518 -26.86 -24.87 16.98
C ASP A 518 -27.91 -23.77 17.15
N TYR A 519 -27.69 -22.86 18.10
CA TYR A 519 -28.55 -21.69 18.30
C TYR A 519 -28.58 -20.80 17.05
N LEU A 520 -27.42 -20.41 16.52
CA LEU A 520 -27.33 -19.54 15.35
C LEU A 520 -27.98 -20.20 14.12
N ALA A 521 -27.79 -21.51 13.93
CA ALA A 521 -28.43 -22.28 12.88
C ALA A 521 -29.96 -22.33 13.02
N ALA A 522 -30.49 -22.23 14.24
CA ALA A 522 -31.93 -22.23 14.50
C ALA A 522 -32.58 -20.86 14.32
N VAL A 523 -31.85 -19.76 14.54
CA VAL A 523 -32.40 -18.39 14.51
C VAL A 523 -32.10 -17.60 13.24
N ALA A 524 -31.12 -18.02 12.45
CA ALA A 524 -30.70 -17.33 11.23
C ALA A 524 -30.52 -18.28 10.04
N GLU A 525 -30.77 -17.77 8.84
CA GLU A 525 -30.63 -18.49 7.57
C GLU A 525 -29.29 -18.18 6.89
N TYR A 526 -28.66 -19.20 6.30
CA TYR A 526 -27.51 -19.00 5.43
C TYR A 526 -27.92 -18.42 4.08
N ASP A 527 -27.44 -17.22 3.77
CA ASP A 527 -27.78 -16.49 2.56
C ASP A 527 -26.58 -15.69 2.00
N PRO A 528 -25.97 -16.12 0.89
CA PRO A 528 -24.87 -15.40 0.25
C PRO A 528 -25.31 -14.10 -0.46
N ASP A 529 -26.61 -13.87 -0.65
CA ASP A 529 -27.18 -12.65 -1.25
C ASP A 529 -27.76 -11.68 -0.18
N THR A 530 -27.42 -11.87 1.10
CA THR A 530 -27.85 -10.99 2.19
C THR A 530 -27.42 -9.53 1.94
N PRO A 531 -28.29 -8.52 2.21
CA PRO A 531 -27.90 -7.12 2.11
C PRO A 531 -26.91 -6.74 3.22
N ALA A 532 -26.04 -5.77 2.93
CA ALA A 532 -25.14 -5.20 3.94
C ALA A 532 -25.96 -4.55 5.08
N ALA A 533 -25.36 -4.50 6.29
CA ALA A 533 -25.94 -3.77 7.41
C ALA A 533 -26.13 -2.29 7.04
N PRO A 534 -27.25 -1.65 7.44
CA PRO A 534 -27.46 -0.23 7.20
C PRO A 534 -26.35 0.64 7.83
N GLU A 535 -26.05 1.78 7.20
CA GLU A 535 -25.04 2.72 7.72
C GLU A 535 -25.39 3.18 9.14
N GLY A 536 -24.45 2.97 10.08
CA GLY A 536 -24.60 3.31 11.50
C GLY A 536 -25.27 2.24 12.37
N GLU A 537 -25.65 1.09 11.80
CA GLU A 537 -26.08 -0.09 12.56
C GLU A 537 -24.89 -1.01 12.84
N ASP A 538 -24.89 -1.65 14.02
CA ASP A 538 -23.90 -2.67 14.36
C ASP A 538 -24.14 -3.95 13.56
N PHE A 539 -23.08 -4.48 12.94
CA PHE A 539 -23.16 -5.62 12.04
C PHE A 539 -23.74 -6.88 12.71
N VAL A 540 -23.29 -7.21 13.93
CA VAL A 540 -23.77 -8.40 14.65
C VAL A 540 -25.17 -8.16 15.23
N ALA A 541 -25.44 -6.96 15.76
CA ALA A 541 -26.76 -6.61 16.28
C ALA A 541 -27.83 -6.72 15.19
N TRP A 542 -27.58 -6.14 14.02
CA TRP A 542 -28.47 -6.21 12.86
C TRP A 542 -28.73 -7.64 12.42
N PHE A 543 -27.68 -8.46 12.36
CA PHE A 543 -27.80 -9.88 12.00
C PHE A 543 -28.69 -10.67 12.98
N LEU A 544 -28.49 -10.48 14.29
CA LEU A 544 -29.17 -11.25 15.33
C LEU A 544 -30.61 -10.79 15.61
N THR A 545 -30.99 -9.58 15.20
CA THR A 545 -32.29 -8.99 15.60
C THR A 545 -33.20 -8.57 14.44
N GLU A 546 -32.64 -8.23 13.28
CA GLU A 546 -33.39 -7.65 12.17
C GLU A 546 -33.27 -8.48 10.89
N SER A 547 -32.05 -8.79 10.43
CA SER A 547 -31.88 -9.47 9.14
C SER A 547 -32.12 -10.98 9.21
N HIS A 548 -31.60 -11.63 10.25
CA HIS A 548 -31.58 -13.08 10.46
C HIS A 548 -31.09 -13.85 9.22
N ARG A 549 -30.30 -13.21 8.36
CA ARG A 549 -29.80 -13.74 7.08
C ARG A 549 -28.35 -13.33 6.94
N GLY A 550 -27.48 -14.31 6.75
CA GLY A 550 -26.05 -14.09 6.76
C GLY A 550 -25.27 -15.21 6.09
N TYR A 551 -23.98 -15.01 5.89
CA TYR A 551 -23.04 -16.06 5.49
C TYR A 551 -21.90 -16.14 6.52
N CYS A 552 -20.84 -16.90 6.24
CA CYS A 552 -19.78 -17.25 7.20
C CYS A 552 -19.29 -16.07 8.08
N MET A 553 -19.09 -14.87 7.53
CA MET A 553 -18.68 -13.69 8.32
C MET A 553 -19.69 -13.29 9.41
N HIS A 554 -20.99 -13.41 9.13
CA HIS A 554 -22.06 -13.09 10.08
C HIS A 554 -22.11 -14.12 11.22
N PHE A 555 -22.11 -15.40 10.85
CA PHE A 555 -22.14 -16.51 11.82
C PHE A 555 -20.89 -16.51 12.70
N ALA A 556 -19.69 -16.37 12.11
CA ALA A 556 -18.44 -16.32 12.85
C ALA A 556 -18.37 -15.11 13.78
N SER A 557 -18.76 -13.92 13.32
CA SER A 557 -18.73 -12.71 14.16
C SER A 557 -19.69 -12.81 15.35
N ALA A 558 -20.94 -13.25 15.11
CA ALA A 558 -21.91 -13.45 16.18
C ALA A 558 -21.46 -14.53 17.17
N ALA A 559 -20.90 -15.64 16.67
CA ALA A 559 -20.41 -16.72 17.52
C ALA A 559 -19.26 -16.27 18.43
N VAL A 560 -18.28 -15.52 17.91
CA VAL A 560 -17.17 -15.00 18.75
C VAL A 560 -17.73 -14.16 19.89
N LEU A 561 -18.65 -13.23 19.63
CA LEU A 561 -19.19 -12.33 20.66
C LEU A 561 -20.06 -13.07 21.68
N LEU A 562 -20.85 -14.07 21.25
CA LEU A 562 -21.62 -14.92 22.16
C LEU A 562 -20.70 -15.77 23.05
N LEU A 563 -19.68 -16.40 22.47
CA LEU A 563 -18.70 -17.20 23.21
C LEU A 563 -17.95 -16.37 24.25
N ARG A 564 -17.49 -15.18 23.87
CA ARG A 564 -16.85 -14.23 24.82
C ARG A 564 -17.79 -13.85 25.94
N SER A 565 -19.07 -13.61 25.64
CA SER A 565 -20.10 -13.30 26.64
C SER A 565 -20.40 -14.48 27.58
N MET A 566 -20.14 -15.71 27.13
CA MET A 566 -20.23 -16.95 27.92
C MET A 566 -18.93 -17.28 28.67
N GLY A 567 -17.92 -16.41 28.62
CA GLY A 567 -16.63 -16.58 29.29
C GLY A 567 -15.64 -17.47 28.55
N VAL A 568 -15.88 -17.79 27.27
CA VAL A 568 -14.98 -18.56 26.41
C VAL A 568 -14.10 -17.60 25.61
N PRO A 569 -12.77 -17.59 25.78
CA PRO A 569 -11.91 -16.78 24.95
C PRO A 569 -11.97 -17.25 23.50
N ALA A 570 -12.36 -16.35 22.60
CA ALA A 570 -12.63 -16.67 21.21
C ALA A 570 -12.10 -15.58 20.27
N ARG A 571 -11.79 -15.93 19.02
CA ARG A 571 -11.32 -14.96 18.01
C ARG A 571 -11.83 -15.28 16.61
N TYR A 572 -11.97 -14.22 15.81
CA TYR A 572 -12.46 -14.30 14.44
C TYR A 572 -11.33 -14.76 13.52
N VAL A 573 -11.64 -15.66 12.59
CA VAL A 573 -10.66 -16.19 11.65
C VAL A 573 -11.17 -16.09 10.22
N SER A 574 -10.28 -15.71 9.31
CA SER A 574 -10.55 -15.74 7.87
C SER A 574 -9.46 -16.48 7.10
N GLY A 575 -9.87 -17.12 6.00
CA GLY A 575 -9.00 -17.94 5.18
C GLY A 575 -9.75 -18.62 4.05
N PHE A 576 -9.35 -19.85 3.73
CA PHE A 576 -9.94 -20.65 2.66
C PHE A 576 -10.25 -22.07 3.15
N VAL A 577 -11.32 -22.66 2.63
CA VAL A 577 -11.61 -24.09 2.82
C VAL A 577 -11.22 -24.85 1.55
N ALA A 578 -10.44 -25.91 1.66
CA ALA A 578 -10.00 -26.70 0.52
C ALA A 578 -10.44 -28.15 0.67
N ASP A 579 -11.20 -28.66 -0.30
CA ASP A 579 -11.57 -30.08 -0.37
C ASP A 579 -10.48 -30.84 -1.16
N VAL A 580 -9.57 -31.50 -0.44
CA VAL A 580 -8.40 -32.16 -1.01
C VAL A 580 -8.76 -33.57 -1.52
N PRO A 581 -8.63 -33.84 -2.82
CA PRO A 581 -8.88 -35.17 -3.38
C PRO A 581 -7.79 -36.17 -2.98
N ALA A 582 -8.03 -37.47 -3.21
CA ALA A 582 -7.05 -38.53 -2.94
C ALA A 582 -5.71 -38.37 -3.69
N SER A 583 -5.64 -37.53 -4.72
CA SER A 583 -4.37 -37.18 -5.39
C SER A 583 -3.48 -36.23 -4.58
N GLY A 584 -4.00 -35.65 -3.50
CA GLY A 584 -3.29 -34.69 -2.66
C GLY A 584 -3.13 -33.31 -3.28
N ARG A 585 -3.75 -33.02 -4.44
CA ARG A 585 -3.58 -31.75 -5.17
C ARG A 585 -4.92 -31.09 -5.47
N VAL A 586 -5.06 -29.82 -5.10
CA VAL A 586 -6.27 -29.03 -5.34
C VAL A 586 -5.97 -27.58 -5.68
N ASN A 587 -6.72 -27.03 -6.63
CA ASN A 587 -6.76 -25.59 -6.90
C ASN A 587 -7.92 -24.99 -6.09
N VAL A 588 -7.61 -24.02 -5.24
CA VAL A 588 -8.58 -23.37 -4.36
C VAL A 588 -9.08 -22.09 -5.04
N PRO A 589 -10.36 -22.00 -5.40
CA PRO A 589 -10.93 -20.80 -6.00
C PRO A 589 -11.18 -19.69 -4.97
N ASP A 590 -11.33 -18.46 -5.44
CA ASP A 590 -11.73 -17.31 -4.62
C ASP A 590 -13.09 -17.51 -3.91
N SER A 591 -13.99 -18.29 -4.51
CA SER A 591 -15.27 -18.69 -3.90
C SER A 591 -15.14 -19.62 -2.71
N ALA A 592 -13.95 -20.14 -2.43
CA ALA A 592 -13.68 -20.97 -1.27
C ALA A 592 -13.21 -20.15 -0.05
N ALA A 593 -13.20 -18.81 -0.15
CA ALA A 593 -12.96 -17.93 0.98
C ALA A 593 -14.01 -18.17 2.07
N HIS A 594 -13.56 -18.27 3.32
CA HIS A 594 -14.40 -18.65 4.44
C HIS A 594 -13.96 -17.97 5.74
N ALA A 595 -14.89 -17.86 6.68
CA ALA A 595 -14.67 -17.34 8.02
C ALA A 595 -15.21 -18.30 9.07
N TRP A 596 -14.48 -18.46 10.16
CA TRP A 596 -14.83 -19.36 11.27
C TRP A 596 -14.28 -18.81 12.59
N VAL A 597 -14.36 -19.60 13.66
CA VAL A 597 -13.98 -19.17 15.01
C VAL A 597 -12.84 -20.04 15.54
N GLU A 598 -11.95 -19.44 16.33
CA GLU A 598 -11.04 -20.19 17.21
C GLU A 598 -11.45 -19.97 18.67
N VAL A 599 -11.47 -21.03 19.46
CA VAL A 599 -11.65 -20.99 20.91
C VAL A 599 -10.36 -21.42 21.60
N TYR A 600 -10.06 -20.82 22.75
CA TYR A 600 -8.86 -21.16 23.51
C TYR A 600 -9.18 -22.17 24.61
N ILE A 601 -8.44 -23.28 24.65
CA ILE A 601 -8.59 -24.35 25.64
C ILE A 601 -7.33 -24.38 26.52
N ASP A 602 -7.53 -24.21 27.83
CA ASP A 602 -6.44 -24.23 28.82
C ASP A 602 -5.64 -25.53 28.74
N GLY A 603 -4.31 -25.41 28.70
CA GLY A 603 -3.38 -26.54 28.62
C GLY A 603 -3.27 -27.20 27.24
N TYR A 604 -3.98 -26.68 26.23
CA TYR A 604 -3.97 -27.17 24.85
C TYR A 604 -3.62 -26.09 23.83
N GLY A 605 -4.29 -24.93 23.90
CA GLY A 605 -4.12 -23.81 22.95
C GLY A 605 -5.38 -23.51 22.14
N TRP A 606 -5.20 -22.89 20.97
CA TRP A 606 -6.31 -22.52 20.08
C TRP A 606 -6.82 -23.72 19.29
N GLU A 607 -8.13 -23.93 19.34
CA GLU A 607 -8.86 -24.96 18.60
C GLU A 607 -9.89 -24.29 17.68
N PRO A 608 -9.92 -24.62 16.38
CA PRO A 608 -10.89 -24.02 15.46
C PRO A 608 -12.26 -24.72 15.53
N VAL A 609 -13.31 -23.93 15.45
CA VAL A 609 -14.71 -24.38 15.47
C VAL A 609 -15.50 -23.78 14.31
N GLU A 610 -16.30 -24.62 13.66
CA GLU A 610 -17.19 -24.21 12.57
C GLU A 610 -18.58 -23.88 13.14
N VAL A 611 -19.12 -22.74 12.73
CA VAL A 611 -20.40 -22.22 13.23
C VAL A 611 -21.38 -21.89 12.10
N THR A 612 -20.97 -22.09 10.85
CA THR A 612 -21.80 -21.84 9.67
C THR A 612 -22.63 -23.08 9.35
N PRO A 613 -23.98 -22.99 9.28
CA PRO A 613 -24.85 -24.17 9.15
C PRO A 613 -24.56 -25.06 7.94
N VAL A 614 -24.18 -24.47 6.80
CA VAL A 614 -23.85 -25.21 5.56
C VAL A 614 -22.57 -26.04 5.68
N TYR A 615 -21.73 -25.71 6.65
CA TYR A 615 -20.51 -26.43 7.00
C TYR A 615 -20.68 -27.24 8.30
N ALA A 616 -21.91 -27.42 8.78
CA ALA A 616 -22.17 -28.24 9.96
C ALA A 616 -21.63 -29.67 9.77
N GLY A 617 -20.94 -30.19 10.79
CA GLY A 617 -20.30 -31.51 10.75
C GLY A 617 -18.88 -31.52 10.18
N SER A 618 -18.37 -30.42 9.60
CA SER A 618 -16.92 -30.29 9.38
C SER A 618 -16.19 -29.80 10.64
N THR A 619 -15.11 -30.49 10.98
CA THR A 619 -14.20 -30.09 12.07
C THR A 619 -12.97 -29.45 11.45
N PRO A 620 -12.75 -28.12 11.57
CA PRO A 620 -11.64 -27.46 10.90
C PRO A 620 -10.23 -27.98 11.26
N ALA A 621 -10.13 -28.66 12.41
CA ALA A 621 -8.91 -29.25 12.96
C ALA A 621 -8.62 -30.70 12.47
N GLN A 622 -9.58 -31.37 11.83
CA GLN A 622 -9.45 -32.79 11.44
C GLN A 622 -9.36 -32.96 9.92
N SER A 623 -8.43 -33.81 9.48
CA SER A 623 -8.37 -34.23 8.08
C SER A 623 -9.24 -35.46 7.86
N GLY A 624 -10.17 -35.39 6.91
CA GLY A 624 -10.98 -36.54 6.52
C GLY A 624 -12.39 -36.63 7.11
N ALA A 625 -13.03 -35.49 7.46
CA ALA A 625 -14.47 -35.48 7.68
C ALA A 625 -15.19 -36.05 6.43
N GLU A 626 -16.08 -37.03 6.64
CA GLU A 626 -16.91 -37.64 5.58
C GLU A 626 -17.63 -36.55 4.79
N GLU A 627 -17.66 -36.71 3.46
CA GLU A 627 -18.29 -35.82 2.48
C GLU A 627 -19.74 -35.50 2.92
N PRO A 628 -20.03 -34.28 3.39
CA PRO A 628 -21.41 -33.84 3.54
C PRO A 628 -22.00 -33.68 2.14
N GLU A 629 -23.29 -33.95 2.01
CA GLU A 629 -24.06 -33.79 0.77
C GLU A 629 -23.70 -32.46 0.07
N ALA A 630 -23.35 -32.55 -1.21
CA ALA A 630 -22.80 -31.46 -1.99
C ALA A 630 -23.50 -30.11 -1.72
N THR A 631 -22.73 -29.14 -1.22
CA THR A 631 -23.14 -27.74 -1.15
C THR A 631 -23.65 -27.31 -2.53
N PRO A 632 -24.83 -26.68 -2.66
CA PRO A 632 -25.29 -26.19 -3.94
C PRO A 632 -24.33 -25.09 -4.41
N SER A 633 -23.48 -25.43 -5.38
CA SER A 633 -22.79 -24.43 -6.18
C SER A 633 -23.84 -23.49 -6.79
N PRO A 634 -23.68 -22.15 -6.72
CA PRO A 634 -24.49 -21.28 -7.55
C PRO A 634 -24.30 -21.71 -9.00
N THR A 635 -25.43 -21.96 -9.68
CA THR A 635 -25.47 -22.50 -11.04
C THR A 635 -24.52 -21.71 -11.95
N PRO A 636 -23.45 -22.32 -12.51
CA PRO A 636 -22.72 -21.69 -13.59
C PRO A 636 -23.66 -21.54 -14.78
N THR A 637 -23.68 -20.34 -15.36
CA THR A 637 -24.34 -20.09 -16.66
C THR A 637 -23.86 -21.17 -17.66
N PRO A 638 -24.75 -21.85 -18.39
CA PRO A 638 -24.43 -23.12 -19.03
C PRO A 638 -23.37 -22.97 -20.12
N GLN A 639 -22.19 -23.54 -19.87
CA GLN A 639 -21.20 -23.81 -20.91
C GLN A 639 -21.49 -25.17 -21.52
N ALA A 640 -21.81 -25.18 -22.81
CA ALA A 640 -22.21 -26.37 -23.55
C ALA A 640 -21.14 -27.49 -23.48
N SER A 641 -21.61 -28.67 -23.07
CA SER A 641 -20.88 -29.94 -23.01
C SER A 641 -20.25 -30.33 -24.35
N ARG A 642 -18.99 -30.79 -24.32
CA ARG A 642 -18.35 -31.52 -25.41
C ARG A 642 -18.14 -32.98 -24.98
N ALA A 643 -18.60 -33.89 -25.83
CA ALA A 643 -18.12 -35.26 -25.96
C ALA A 643 -18.22 -35.66 -27.47
N PRO A 644 -17.60 -36.76 -27.94
CA PRO A 644 -16.19 -36.83 -28.37
C PRO A 644 -16.02 -37.22 -29.87
N ASP A 645 -14.77 -37.19 -30.34
CA ASP A 645 -14.16 -37.81 -31.53
C ASP A 645 -14.85 -37.75 -32.92
N SER A 646 -14.20 -37.11 -33.90
CA SER A 646 -13.76 -37.79 -35.15
C SER A 646 -13.06 -36.83 -36.15
N ALA A 647 -11.92 -37.29 -36.67
CA ALA A 647 -11.26 -37.06 -37.97
C ALA A 647 -11.30 -35.68 -38.70
N ALA A 648 -10.10 -35.26 -39.14
CA ALA A 648 -9.75 -34.23 -40.15
C ALA A 648 -10.55 -34.31 -41.48
N PRO A 649 -10.54 -33.32 -42.42
CA PRO A 649 -9.54 -32.25 -42.63
C PRO A 649 -10.05 -30.83 -43.03
N THR A 650 -9.09 -29.90 -43.08
CA THR A 650 -8.95 -28.55 -43.71
C THR A 650 -10.13 -27.92 -44.47
N PRO A 651 -10.35 -26.58 -44.33
CA PRO A 651 -10.20 -25.71 -45.51
C PRO A 651 -9.59 -24.31 -45.27
N THR A 652 -8.90 -23.80 -46.31
CA THR A 652 -8.53 -22.38 -46.57
C THR A 652 -9.74 -21.62 -47.20
N PRO A 653 -9.74 -20.28 -47.42
CA PRO A 653 -10.44 -19.32 -46.57
C PRO A 653 -11.51 -18.43 -47.30
N THR A 654 -12.26 -17.68 -46.48
CA THR A 654 -12.88 -16.33 -46.76
C THR A 654 -14.28 -16.31 -47.40
N PRO A 655 -15.14 -15.28 -47.15
CA PRO A 655 -15.36 -14.44 -45.96
C PRO A 655 -16.84 -14.50 -45.48
N SER A 656 -17.09 -14.29 -44.18
CA SER A 656 -18.41 -13.82 -43.74
C SER A 656 -18.26 -12.70 -42.71
N ALA A 657 -19.12 -11.71 -42.87
CA ALA A 657 -18.99 -10.35 -42.40
C ALA A 657 -18.97 -10.23 -40.87
N ALA A 658 -17.99 -9.48 -40.36
CA ALA A 658 -17.98 -8.95 -39.01
C ALA A 658 -18.76 -7.63 -38.97
N LEU A 659 -19.64 -7.49 -38.00
CA LEU A 659 -20.07 -6.21 -37.42
C LEU A 659 -20.26 -6.41 -35.90
N PRO A 660 -20.11 -5.36 -35.09
CA PRO A 660 -18.99 -5.26 -34.15
C PRO A 660 -19.46 -5.11 -32.70
N ASN A 661 -18.66 -5.58 -31.75
CA ASN A 661 -18.74 -5.14 -30.36
C ASN A 661 -17.32 -4.77 -29.89
N GLU A 662 -16.84 -3.63 -30.36
CA GLU A 662 -15.82 -2.87 -29.63
C GLU A 662 -16.56 -1.82 -28.80
N GLY A 663 -16.52 -1.95 -27.47
CA GLY A 663 -16.76 -0.82 -26.58
C GLY A 663 -15.84 0.35 -26.97
N PRO A 664 -16.15 1.59 -26.58
CA PRO A 664 -15.44 2.77 -27.08
C PRO A 664 -13.96 2.71 -26.66
N LYS A 665 -13.11 2.17 -27.53
CA LYS A 665 -11.67 2.29 -27.42
C LYS A 665 -11.36 3.76 -27.66
N LEU A 666 -11.15 4.50 -26.57
CA LEU A 666 -10.61 5.85 -26.63
C LEU A 666 -9.36 5.80 -27.51
N PRO A 667 -9.37 6.41 -28.71
CA PRO A 667 -8.25 6.28 -29.63
C PRO A 667 -7.03 6.89 -28.96
N LEU A 668 -5.93 6.14 -28.86
CA LEU A 668 -4.69 6.53 -28.19
C LEU A 668 -4.14 7.90 -28.64
N ARG A 669 -4.57 8.38 -29.81
CA ARG A 669 -4.31 9.71 -30.37
C ARG A 669 -4.96 10.87 -29.58
N LEU A 670 -6.00 10.62 -28.79
CA LEU A 670 -6.68 11.61 -27.95
C LEU A 670 -6.08 11.72 -26.55
N LEU A 671 -5.27 10.76 -26.12
CA LEU A 671 -4.57 10.77 -24.83
C LEU A 671 -3.76 12.06 -24.58
N PRO A 672 -2.95 12.59 -25.52
CA PRO A 672 -2.25 13.86 -25.31
C PRO A 672 -3.19 15.07 -25.21
N ALA A 673 -4.35 15.04 -25.87
CA ALA A 673 -5.34 16.11 -25.76
C ALA A 673 -6.06 16.07 -24.40
N LEU A 674 -6.37 14.87 -23.89
CA LEU A 674 -6.93 14.66 -22.56
C LEU A 674 -5.93 15.05 -21.46
N LEU A 675 -4.66 14.67 -21.63
CA LEU A 675 -3.59 15.08 -20.70
C LEU A 675 -3.37 16.59 -20.72
N ALA A 676 -3.40 17.23 -21.89
CA ALA A 676 -3.32 18.68 -22.02
C ALA A 676 -4.53 19.38 -21.37
N ALA A 677 -5.73 18.81 -21.51
CA ALA A 677 -6.95 19.31 -20.87
C ALA A 677 -6.87 19.17 -19.34
N LEU A 678 -6.38 18.05 -18.82
CA LEU A 678 -6.15 17.83 -17.39
C LEU A 678 -5.10 18.79 -16.82
N LEU A 679 -3.99 18.99 -17.54
CA LEU A 679 -2.96 19.95 -17.14
C LEU A 679 -3.49 21.39 -17.16
N LEU A 680 -4.34 21.75 -18.13
CA LEU A 680 -5.03 23.05 -18.13
C LEU A 680 -6.00 23.18 -16.95
N ALA A 681 -6.76 22.12 -16.67
CA ALA A 681 -7.71 22.06 -15.56
C ALA A 681 -7.02 22.19 -14.20
N LEU A 682 -5.77 21.72 -14.06
CA LEU A 682 -4.96 21.89 -12.85
C LEU A 682 -4.23 23.25 -12.80
N ALA A 683 -3.73 23.74 -13.94
CA ALA A 683 -2.94 24.97 -14.01
C ALA A 683 -3.76 26.23 -13.72
N LEU A 684 -5.03 26.27 -14.15
CA LEU A 684 -5.94 27.40 -13.96
C LEU A 684 -6.28 27.70 -12.48
N PRO A 685 -6.72 26.73 -11.65
CA PRO A 685 -6.95 26.96 -10.23
C PRO A 685 -5.65 27.24 -9.48
N LEU A 686 -4.53 26.60 -9.84
CA LEU A 686 -3.23 26.86 -9.22
C LEU A 686 -2.76 28.30 -9.51
N ARG A 687 -2.90 28.77 -10.76
CA ARG A 687 -2.63 30.16 -11.13
C ARG A 687 -3.52 31.13 -10.34
N ARG A 688 -4.81 30.85 -10.20
CA ARG A 688 -5.74 31.67 -9.40
C ARG A 688 -5.31 31.74 -7.94
N PHE A 689 -4.96 30.60 -7.34
CA PHE A 689 -4.44 30.52 -5.98
C PHE A 689 -3.19 31.39 -5.79
N TRP A 690 -2.21 31.29 -6.70
CA TRP A 690 -0.99 32.10 -6.65
C TRP A 690 -1.24 33.59 -6.89
N ALA A 691 -2.16 33.96 -7.80
CA ALA A 691 -2.53 35.34 -8.06
C ALA A 691 -3.19 35.97 -6.82
N ARG A 692 -4.14 35.27 -6.19
CA ARG A 692 -4.78 35.68 -4.95
C ARG A 692 -3.77 35.83 -3.81
N ARG A 693 -2.88 34.84 -3.63
CA ARG A 693 -1.84 34.88 -2.59
C ARG A 693 -0.86 36.03 -2.78
N ARG A 694 -0.46 36.33 -4.03
CA ARG A 694 0.40 37.48 -4.34
C ARG A 694 -0.28 38.82 -4.08
N ARG A 695 -1.57 38.94 -4.40
CA ARG A 695 -2.37 40.15 -4.15
C ARG A 695 -2.54 40.38 -2.65
N GLU A 696 -2.92 39.35 -1.91
CA GLU A 696 -3.13 39.43 -0.47
C GLU A 696 -1.83 39.78 0.29
N ARG A 697 -0.69 39.23 -0.12
CA ARG A 697 0.63 39.63 0.40
C ARG A 697 0.96 41.10 0.17
N ARG A 698 0.49 41.72 -0.92
CA ARG A 698 0.68 43.16 -1.17
C ARG A 698 -0.29 44.02 -0.37
N PHE A 699 -1.44 43.47 -0.01
CA PHE A 699 -2.45 44.14 0.82
C PHE A 699 -2.04 44.13 2.30
N GLN A 700 -1.26 43.13 2.71
CA GLN A 700 -0.71 42.96 4.06
C GLN A 700 0.73 43.52 4.21
N ASP A 701 1.16 44.42 3.32
CA ASP A 701 2.48 45.08 3.46
C ASP A 701 2.53 45.87 4.79
N GLU A 702 3.63 45.75 5.52
CA GLU A 702 3.84 46.44 6.81
C GLU A 702 3.71 47.96 6.68
N ASN A 703 3.96 48.51 5.48
CA ASN A 703 3.78 49.93 5.22
C ASN A 703 2.35 50.24 4.74
N PRO A 704 1.55 51.02 5.51
CA PRO A 704 0.15 51.29 5.17
C PRO A 704 -0.02 52.04 3.85
N ASN A 705 0.94 52.90 3.47
CA ASN A 705 0.91 53.62 2.20
C ASN A 705 1.13 52.67 1.02
N ARG A 706 2.02 51.66 1.15
CA ARG A 706 2.25 50.67 0.08
C ARG A 706 1.06 49.75 -0.12
N ALA A 707 0.46 49.29 0.97
CA ALA A 707 -0.76 48.50 0.93
C ALA A 707 -1.91 49.26 0.25
N ALA A 708 -2.13 50.53 0.61
CA ALA A 708 -3.16 51.37 0.00
C ALA A 708 -2.90 51.64 -1.50
N ILE A 709 -1.65 51.91 -1.89
CA ILE A 709 -1.28 52.09 -3.30
C ILE A 709 -1.50 50.79 -4.10
N ALA A 710 -1.13 49.64 -3.55
CA ALA A 710 -1.34 48.35 -4.20
C ALA A 710 -2.83 48.03 -4.39
N ALA A 711 -3.65 48.33 -3.38
CA ALA A 711 -5.10 48.19 -3.42
C ALA A 711 -5.75 49.11 -4.46
N TYR A 712 -5.30 50.37 -4.54
CA TYR A 712 -5.79 51.32 -5.53
C TYR A 712 -5.35 50.97 -6.97
N LEU A 713 -4.13 50.49 -7.18
CA LEU A 713 -3.69 49.99 -8.48
C LEU A 713 -4.50 48.78 -8.94
N TYR A 714 -4.92 47.93 -8.00
CA TYR A 714 -5.81 46.82 -8.29
C TYR A 714 -7.23 47.32 -8.63
N LEU A 715 -7.79 48.29 -7.88
CA LEU A 715 -9.03 48.99 -8.26
C LEU A 715 -8.97 49.57 -9.68
N GLN A 716 -7.85 50.20 -10.06
CA GLN A 716 -7.63 50.69 -11.43
C GLN A 716 -7.56 49.58 -12.49
N GLN A 717 -7.21 48.34 -12.13
CA GLN A 717 -7.29 47.21 -13.05
C GLN A 717 -8.74 46.74 -13.22
N LEU A 718 -9.56 46.84 -12.16
CA LEU A 718 -10.97 46.47 -12.18
C LEU A 718 -11.84 47.45 -12.96
N THR A 719 -11.43 48.70 -13.15
CA THR A 719 -12.19 49.67 -13.99
C THR A 719 -12.32 49.21 -15.43
N ARG A 720 -11.34 48.47 -15.95
CA ARG A 720 -11.41 47.82 -17.27
C ARG A 720 -12.52 46.78 -17.39
N TRP A 721 -13.10 46.38 -16.27
CA TRP A 721 -14.17 45.39 -16.14
C TRP A 721 -15.47 46.00 -15.59
N GLY A 722 -15.57 47.33 -15.55
CA GLY A 722 -16.78 48.05 -15.14
C GLY A 722 -16.85 48.40 -13.65
N ALA A 723 -15.75 48.30 -12.89
CA ALA A 723 -15.72 48.85 -11.53
C ALA A 723 -15.62 50.39 -11.55
N GLU A 724 -16.42 51.06 -10.73
CA GLU A 724 -16.26 52.48 -10.44
C GLU A 724 -15.49 52.66 -9.13
N PRO A 725 -14.27 53.21 -9.16
CA PRO A 725 -13.48 53.37 -7.95
C PRO A 725 -14.03 54.55 -7.13
N PRO A 726 -14.33 54.36 -5.83
CA PRO A 726 -14.85 55.43 -5.00
C PRO A 726 -13.84 56.57 -4.89
N ALA A 727 -14.29 57.83 -5.01
CA ALA A 727 -13.44 59.03 -5.01
C ALA A 727 -12.50 59.08 -3.80
N ARG A 728 -13.02 58.71 -2.61
CA ARG A 728 -12.26 58.61 -1.35
C ARG A 728 -11.07 57.64 -1.45
N ALA A 729 -11.17 56.54 -2.19
CA ALA A 729 -10.05 55.62 -2.38
C ALA A 729 -8.93 56.23 -3.24
N GLY A 730 -9.28 57.07 -4.21
CA GLY A 730 -8.32 57.83 -5.02
C GLY A 730 -7.59 58.91 -4.21
N GLU A 731 -8.31 59.65 -3.39
CA GLU A 731 -7.74 60.65 -2.48
C GLU A 731 -6.76 60.02 -1.48
N LEU A 732 -7.14 58.90 -0.85
CA LEU A 732 -6.29 58.17 0.08
C LEU A 732 -5.04 57.58 -0.61
N ALA A 733 -5.16 57.12 -1.86
CA ALA A 733 -4.02 56.66 -2.64
C ALA A 733 -3.07 57.79 -3.05
N GLN A 734 -3.59 58.99 -3.35
CA GLN A 734 -2.78 60.19 -3.59
C GLN A 734 -2.09 60.65 -2.31
N LYS A 735 -2.80 60.67 -1.17
CA LYS A 735 -2.23 60.94 0.16
C LYS A 735 -1.10 59.96 0.46
N ALA A 736 -1.30 58.64 0.25
CA ALA A 736 -0.28 57.62 0.43
C ALA A 736 0.98 57.81 -0.44
N LYS A 737 0.82 58.39 -1.63
CA LYS A 737 1.90 58.52 -2.64
C LYS A 737 2.66 59.84 -2.56
N PHE A 738 1.99 60.92 -2.18
CA PHE A 738 2.52 62.28 -2.29
C PHE A 738 2.58 63.04 -0.95
N SER A 739 1.90 62.56 0.10
CA SER A 739 1.98 63.18 1.44
C SER A 739 3.19 62.67 2.22
N PRO A 740 3.83 63.51 3.04
CA PRO A 740 4.85 63.08 4.00
C PRO A 740 4.27 62.26 5.17
N HIS A 741 2.95 62.25 5.37
CA HIS A 741 2.28 61.50 6.44
C HIS A 741 1.87 60.09 5.99
N THR A 742 2.05 59.11 6.88
CA THR A 742 1.54 57.74 6.70
C THR A 742 0.04 57.68 6.93
N LEU A 743 -0.66 56.91 6.12
CA LEU A 743 -2.07 56.60 6.33
C LEU A 743 -2.27 55.87 7.66
N THR A 744 -3.37 56.19 8.32
CA THR A 744 -3.86 55.45 9.48
C THR A 744 -4.33 54.05 9.07
N ALA A 745 -4.41 53.13 10.03
CA ALA A 745 -4.90 51.77 9.79
C ALA A 745 -6.35 51.78 9.24
N GLU A 746 -7.21 52.66 9.76
CA GLU A 746 -8.60 52.82 9.29
C GLU A 746 -8.67 53.29 7.83
N GLU A 747 -7.84 54.27 7.45
CA GLU A 747 -7.76 54.78 6.08
C GLU A 747 -7.24 53.71 5.11
N ARG A 748 -6.21 52.95 5.50
CA ARG A 748 -5.71 51.81 4.72
C ARG A 748 -6.83 50.78 4.51
N ASP A 749 -7.51 50.41 5.57
CA ASP A 749 -8.54 49.36 5.54
C ASP A 749 -9.77 49.79 4.73
N ALA A 750 -10.08 51.10 4.70
CA ALA A 750 -11.11 51.64 3.81
C ALA A 750 -10.79 51.39 2.33
N VAL A 751 -9.55 51.61 1.89
CA VAL A 751 -9.12 51.35 0.50
C VAL A 751 -9.13 49.85 0.17
N LEU A 752 -8.70 49.02 1.13
CA LEU A 752 -8.70 47.55 0.97
C LEU A 752 -10.11 46.98 0.87
N ARG A 753 -11.04 47.45 1.72
CA ARG A 753 -12.46 47.07 1.65
C ARG A 753 -13.08 47.48 0.33
N ALA A 754 -12.85 48.72 -0.12
CA ALA A 754 -13.32 49.20 -1.42
C ALA A 754 -12.81 48.32 -2.57
N ALA A 755 -11.54 47.90 -2.53
CA ALA A 755 -10.95 47.04 -3.55
C ALA A 755 -11.54 45.63 -3.59
N ARG A 756 -11.86 45.04 -2.43
CA ARG A 756 -12.51 43.72 -2.33
C ARG A 756 -13.97 43.78 -2.76
N ALA A 757 -14.71 44.78 -2.30
CA ALA A 757 -16.10 44.99 -2.67
C ALA A 757 -16.26 45.23 -4.18
N ALA A 758 -15.37 46.01 -4.79
CA ALA A 758 -15.36 46.22 -6.24
C ALA A 758 -15.08 44.92 -7.02
N ALA A 759 -14.18 44.06 -6.53
CA ALA A 759 -13.90 42.78 -7.17
C ALA A 759 -15.10 41.83 -7.10
N GLU A 760 -15.83 41.81 -5.99
CA GLU A 760 -17.04 41.01 -5.82
C GLU A 760 -18.21 41.52 -6.68
N ALA A 761 -18.39 42.85 -6.75
CA ALA A 761 -19.41 43.45 -7.61
C ALA A 761 -19.14 43.15 -9.10
N VAL A 762 -17.89 43.29 -9.55
CA VAL A 762 -17.48 42.92 -10.92
C VAL A 762 -17.69 41.44 -11.19
N ASP A 763 -17.34 40.56 -10.25
CA ASP A 763 -17.56 39.12 -10.45
C ASP A 763 -19.04 38.77 -10.61
N LYS A 764 -19.94 39.40 -9.85
CA LYS A 764 -21.38 39.15 -9.93
C LYS A 764 -22.03 39.72 -11.20
N SER A 765 -21.48 40.80 -11.76
CA SER A 765 -22.05 41.50 -12.93
C SER A 765 -21.64 40.90 -14.29
N LEU A 766 -20.59 40.09 -14.34
CA LEU A 766 -20.07 39.53 -15.58
C LEU A 766 -20.83 38.27 -16.06
N PRO A 767 -20.97 38.04 -17.38
CA PRO A 767 -21.41 36.76 -17.94
C PRO A 767 -20.45 35.61 -17.60
N TRP A 768 -20.93 34.37 -17.59
CA TRP A 768 -20.18 33.19 -17.12
C TRP A 768 -18.78 33.03 -17.76
N TRP A 769 -18.62 33.28 -19.06
CA TRP A 769 -17.34 33.17 -19.77
C TRP A 769 -16.37 34.32 -19.41
N LYS A 770 -16.89 35.53 -19.20
CA LYS A 770 -16.10 36.67 -18.69
C LYS A 770 -15.71 36.44 -17.23
N ARG A 771 -16.60 35.88 -16.40
CA ARG A 771 -16.30 35.47 -15.02
C ARG A 771 -15.20 34.40 -14.98
N PHE A 772 -15.26 33.42 -15.87
CA PHE A 772 -14.22 32.41 -15.99
C PHE A 772 -12.86 33.04 -16.33
N ALA A 773 -12.82 33.93 -17.33
CA ALA A 773 -11.59 34.66 -17.68
C ALA A 773 -11.08 35.56 -16.54
N PHE A 774 -11.99 36.27 -15.86
CA PHE A 774 -11.69 37.15 -14.74
C PHE A 774 -11.10 36.39 -13.54
N ARG A 775 -11.70 35.25 -13.16
CA ARG A 775 -11.27 34.40 -12.05
C ARG A 775 -10.01 33.59 -12.35
N TYR A 776 -9.96 32.90 -13.49
CA TYR A 776 -8.97 31.84 -13.73
C TYR A 776 -7.88 32.25 -14.73
N LEU A 777 -8.22 32.96 -15.82
CA LEU A 777 -7.22 33.40 -16.79
C LEU A 777 -6.43 34.62 -16.28
N LEU A 778 -7.10 35.62 -15.71
CA LEU A 778 -6.47 36.86 -15.26
C LEU A 778 -6.17 36.88 -13.75
N GLY A 779 -6.84 36.03 -12.97
CA GLY A 779 -6.62 35.93 -11.52
C GLY A 779 -7.00 37.22 -10.78
N LEU A 780 -8.00 37.95 -11.29
CA LEU A 780 -8.48 39.23 -10.73
C LEU A 780 -9.60 39.04 -9.69
N TYR A 781 -9.90 37.80 -9.30
CA TYR A 781 -10.78 37.44 -8.18
C TYR A 781 -10.13 36.31 -7.38
#